data_AF-A0A8X8WX76-F1
#
_entry.id   AF-A0A8X8WX76-F1
#
_cell.length_a   1.000
_cell.length_b   1.000
_cell.length_c   1.000
_cell.angle_alpha   90.00
_cell.angle_beta   90.00
_cell.angle_gamma   90.00
#
_symmetry.space_group_name_H-M   'P 1'
#
loop_
_entity.id
_entity.type
_entity.pdbx_description
1 polymer ?
#
loop_
_entity_poly.entity_id
_entity_poly.type
_entity_poly.pdbx_seq_one_letter_code
_entity_poly.pdbx_strand_id
1 'polypeptide(L)'
;MFSGKNPTHPLLFFLTLSLLTLYALHHRHRHPISSPSSPAASLFLSSGSNSTVAAYLRQLTLHPHLAGTPLSLSTALYVLNHFRSLGLPAHTSNFSALLSYPSHSSLSAHFTNGSIFNFTLSEPARNDVVPPYHAYSPSGAAHAPAVFLNCGRERDYLALAASGVDVRGCVGLLRRGCGLSRHEAVANAAALGVAAVLMYTEGGFKEGVERGTVMEGLGDPLSPGGERLEEGDPRVVRRFPGVPSMPVSEAAAERILGSLEGARMPLEWRESFGTGSRRVLVQSDLCGCLIIPTIILKLIFIHLIPLEDKRTMTDYRRGKAVMESVLADHGTSNVPRPKQPKGDRSRRMWSDREEEVLLVALKELVAHGWKSDNGFRGGYLKRLEDAMRREFPTTDIKGTPNISSKLSAWKKNYSTLQTILSLSGVGFNLNEDHKIDCDDEQWAHIVKVDANAKLMRNKSWPYLDAWKEIFGKDRANGAAAEDILDAINDMCSQENLMGIGSSNNYSSTEFFPTSQVPDASSPHGESDSVFSTPRATPRETPTNKVQSKKRKVMSELNGMVEMLAKMHTATNERLELLASRIGYEFDLTKARKEVFDLVGVIPGLTIRQQFMACGFILHKVERLDFFMSLPAAAKQEAACMALDPSSWIRNVIYFDKRAAWMALDPSSWKFSSFKHVEKGMVVFVDKGSGIQIRPPPRFRDPDSPSSNITATDASTVSVRADIQCRKRPVTANSVSFNNEKKNSCGGEQKKETIHNVFAVIKGSEEADRYVLLGNHRDAWTYGAVDPNSGTAALLDIARRFSLLMRSGWSPRRTIILCSWDAEEFGMIGSTEWVEQNLLNLGSKAVAYFNVDCAVQGPGLFVSATPQLDDLFVEVTKQVKDPDSENEYVYERWVAANRGVNQIQRLSRVDSDFAPFLQHAGVASIDLYFGIDFPAYHTAFDSYDWMMNFGDPLFHRHVTVAGIWGLVALRLADDPILPFNYISYATELQKYKNVLSTMLGESISLDPITAAIQEFTTAAYETDEEIKKLRVDGSKDVSTLLRRGALNDRLMLAERGFLDPEGLPGRQWLKHLASTFFESKIYGPCGDTESKIEFFPGIADGISEHRKRGGEEAKIRHEIWRVSRAIQRAASALRGELT
;
A
#
# COMPACT_ATOMS: atom_id res chain seq x y z
N MET A 1 -62.74 -45.86 32.52
CA MET A 1 -63.56 -44.99 33.39
C MET A 1 -62.66 -44.15 34.28
N PHE A 2 -63.17 -43.05 34.83
CA PHE A 2 -62.38 -42.06 35.59
C PHE A 2 -61.86 -42.61 36.93
N SER A 3 -60.63 -42.26 37.31
CA SER A 3 -60.37 -41.14 38.23
C SER A 3 -58.86 -40.95 38.51
N GLY A 4 -58.47 -39.75 38.98
CA GLY A 4 -57.24 -39.55 39.74
C GLY A 4 -55.92 -39.28 38.98
N LYS A 5 -55.67 -38.00 38.64
CA LYS A 5 -54.32 -37.39 38.62
C LYS A 5 -54.43 -35.86 38.59
N ASN A 6 -53.87 -35.19 39.61
CA ASN A 6 -53.99 -33.73 39.77
C ASN A 6 -53.08 -32.97 38.78
N PRO A 7 -53.56 -31.89 38.12
CA PRO A 7 -52.82 -31.20 37.05
C PRO A 7 -51.83 -30.12 37.55
N THR A 8 -51.39 -30.17 38.81
CA THR A 8 -50.62 -29.08 39.45
C THR A 8 -49.12 -29.11 39.15
N HIS A 9 -48.51 -30.27 38.91
CA HIS A 9 -47.07 -30.39 38.72
C HIS A 9 -46.49 -29.87 37.38
N PRO A 10 -47.08 -30.13 36.19
CA PRO A 10 -46.48 -29.65 34.94
C PRO A 10 -46.53 -28.13 34.84
N LEU A 11 -47.61 -27.49 35.31
CA LEU A 11 -47.74 -26.03 35.35
C LEU A 11 -46.67 -25.39 36.25
N LEU A 12 -46.42 -25.94 37.44
CA LEU A 12 -45.39 -25.42 38.33
C LEU A 12 -43.97 -25.63 37.76
N PHE A 13 -43.72 -26.75 37.07
CA PHE A 13 -42.46 -27.01 36.37
C PHE A 13 -42.24 -26.03 35.21
N PHE A 14 -43.25 -25.78 34.38
CA PHE A 14 -43.14 -24.79 33.31
C PHE A 14 -43.06 -23.35 33.85
N LEU A 15 -43.71 -23.01 34.96
CA LEU A 15 -43.58 -21.69 35.58
C LEU A 15 -42.18 -21.48 36.18
N THR A 16 -41.62 -22.48 36.87
CA THR A 16 -40.26 -22.40 37.41
C THR A 16 -39.19 -22.42 36.33
N LEU A 17 -39.36 -23.22 35.26
CA LEU A 17 -38.44 -23.21 34.11
C LEU A 17 -38.51 -21.89 33.34
N SER A 18 -39.71 -21.32 33.12
CA SER A 18 -39.86 -20.02 32.47
C SER A 18 -39.33 -18.87 33.33
N LEU A 19 -39.54 -18.89 34.64
CA LEU A 19 -38.91 -17.94 35.58
C LEU A 19 -37.38 -18.10 35.63
N LEU A 20 -36.85 -19.32 35.60
CA LEU A 20 -35.40 -19.55 35.53
C LEU A 20 -34.81 -19.10 34.19
N THR A 21 -35.49 -19.29 33.06
CA THR A 21 -35.04 -18.75 31.76
C THR A 21 -35.20 -17.24 31.68
N LEU A 22 -36.24 -16.64 32.25
CA LEU A 22 -36.38 -15.18 32.34
C LEU A 22 -35.31 -14.58 33.25
N TYR A 23 -35.03 -15.21 34.39
CA TYR A 23 -33.93 -14.84 35.27
C TYR A 23 -32.58 -14.97 34.55
N ALA A 24 -32.33 -16.07 33.84
CA ALA A 24 -31.12 -16.24 33.02
C ALA A 24 -31.04 -15.27 31.83
N LEU A 25 -32.17 -14.75 31.32
CA LEU A 25 -32.22 -13.74 30.26
C LEU A 25 -32.11 -12.29 30.78
N HIS A 26 -32.42 -12.04 32.05
CA HIS A 26 -32.21 -10.72 32.70
C HIS A 26 -30.88 -10.62 33.47
N HIS A 27 -30.34 -11.74 33.97
CA HIS A 27 -29.11 -11.81 34.77
C HIS A 27 -27.95 -12.55 34.11
N ARG A 28 -28.05 -13.09 32.89
CA ARG A 28 -26.84 -13.25 32.06
C ARG A 28 -26.26 -11.86 31.86
N HIS A 29 -25.00 -11.70 32.24
CA HIS A 29 -24.33 -10.41 32.33
C HIS A 29 -24.69 -9.47 31.18
N ARG A 30 -25.44 -8.41 31.52
CA ARG A 30 -24.91 -7.09 31.22
C ARG A 30 -23.51 -7.08 31.81
N HIS A 31 -22.49 -7.23 30.95
CA HIS A 31 -21.19 -6.66 31.25
C HIS A 31 -21.44 -5.21 31.68
N PRO A 32 -20.71 -4.66 32.66
CA PRO A 32 -20.84 -3.25 32.98
C PRO A 32 -20.69 -2.48 31.67
N ILE A 33 -21.76 -1.78 31.27
CA ILE A 33 -21.72 -0.85 30.14
C ILE A 33 -20.55 0.07 30.45
N SER A 34 -19.66 0.23 29.47
CA SER A 34 -18.36 0.90 29.55
C SER A 34 -18.28 1.89 30.71
N SER A 35 -17.32 1.69 31.62
CA SER A 35 -16.92 2.70 32.60
C SER A 35 -16.93 4.05 31.89
N PRO A 36 -17.78 5.01 32.30
CA PRO A 36 -18.13 6.15 31.46
C PRO A 36 -16.84 6.83 31.03
N SER A 37 -16.63 6.92 29.71
CA SER A 37 -15.33 7.28 29.15
C SER A 37 -14.86 8.56 29.82
N SER A 38 -13.62 8.56 30.33
CA SER A 38 -13.14 9.67 31.14
C SER A 38 -13.26 10.97 30.34
N PRO A 39 -13.51 12.13 30.96
CA PRO A 39 -13.63 13.38 30.20
C PRO A 39 -12.43 13.64 29.27
N ALA A 40 -11.24 13.19 29.67
CA ALA A 40 -10.05 13.14 28.84
C ALA A 40 -10.20 12.19 27.63
N ALA A 41 -10.61 10.93 27.82
CA ALA A 41 -10.86 9.99 26.72
C ALA A 41 -11.95 10.47 25.75
N SER A 42 -13.06 11.03 26.25
CA SER A 42 -14.13 11.58 25.42
C SER A 42 -13.64 12.78 24.58
N LEU A 43 -12.84 13.67 25.18
CA LEU A 43 -12.23 14.82 24.49
C LEU A 43 -11.14 14.38 23.50
N PHE A 44 -10.37 13.34 23.81
CA PHE A 44 -9.34 12.78 22.93
C PHE A 44 -9.94 12.17 21.66
N LEU A 45 -11.02 11.41 21.78
CA LEU A 45 -11.71 10.82 20.64
C LEU A 45 -12.44 11.88 19.81
N SER A 46 -13.17 12.80 20.45
CA SER A 46 -13.97 13.83 19.75
C SER A 46 -13.15 14.97 19.12
N SER A 47 -11.87 15.12 19.46
CA SER A 47 -11.00 16.15 18.88
C SER A 47 -10.25 15.73 17.60
N GLY A 48 -10.45 14.49 17.11
CA GLY A 48 -9.89 14.01 15.84
C GLY A 48 -10.43 14.76 14.61
N SER A 49 -9.64 14.84 13.52
CA SER A 49 -10.01 15.60 12.33
C SER A 49 -9.39 15.02 11.06
N ASN A 50 -10.23 14.50 10.16
CA ASN A 50 -9.83 13.88 8.90
C ASN A 50 -8.99 14.82 8.03
N SER A 51 -9.43 16.08 7.88
CA SER A 51 -8.72 17.11 7.13
C SER A 51 -7.39 17.52 7.76
N THR A 52 -7.24 17.40 9.08
CA THR A 52 -5.97 17.66 9.77
C THR A 52 -4.95 16.57 9.47
N VAL A 53 -5.34 15.28 9.58
CA VAL A 53 -4.43 14.17 9.27
C VAL A 53 -4.07 14.15 7.78
N ALA A 54 -5.05 14.43 6.89
CA ALA A 54 -4.81 14.59 5.46
C ALA A 54 -3.80 15.72 5.16
N ALA A 55 -3.94 16.88 5.82
CA ALA A 55 -3.00 17.99 5.65
C ALA A 55 -1.58 17.63 6.13
N TYR A 56 -1.45 16.91 7.26
CA TYR A 56 -0.15 16.43 7.73
C TYR A 56 0.48 15.45 6.75
N LEU A 57 -0.28 14.46 6.27
CA LEU A 57 0.22 13.51 5.28
C LEU A 57 0.65 14.22 3.99
N ARG A 58 -0.12 15.22 3.52
CA ARG A 58 0.24 15.99 2.32
C ARG A 58 1.56 16.75 2.48
N GLN A 59 1.83 17.32 3.65
CA GLN A 59 3.08 18.04 3.93
C GLN A 59 4.29 17.09 4.00
N LEU A 60 4.14 15.97 4.71
CA LEU A 60 5.19 14.96 4.84
C LEU A 60 5.61 14.37 3.47
N THR A 61 4.62 14.15 2.60
CA THR A 61 4.78 13.45 1.30
C THR A 61 5.08 14.40 0.12
N LEU A 62 5.39 15.68 0.35
CA LEU A 62 5.70 16.65 -0.73
C LEU A 62 6.96 16.29 -1.53
N HIS A 63 7.96 15.71 -0.87
CA HIS A 63 9.28 15.42 -1.42
C HIS A 63 9.77 14.05 -0.92
N PRO A 64 10.56 13.31 -1.71
CA PRO A 64 11.07 12.03 -1.28
C PRO A 64 12.16 12.20 -0.22
N HIS A 65 12.10 11.42 0.86
CA HIS A 65 12.84 11.70 2.11
C HIS A 65 13.59 10.46 2.65
N LEU A 66 14.38 9.83 1.78
CA LEU A 66 15.27 8.73 2.13
C LEU A 66 16.22 9.09 3.29
N ALA A 67 16.48 8.13 4.20
CA ALA A 67 17.31 8.33 5.38
C ALA A 67 18.70 8.93 5.07
N GLY A 68 19.22 9.74 5.99
CA GLY A 68 20.50 10.43 5.86
C GLY A 68 20.54 11.56 4.81
N THR A 69 19.50 11.74 4.00
CA THR A 69 19.45 12.84 3.01
C THR A 69 19.03 14.18 3.62
N PRO A 70 19.37 15.32 2.98
CA PRO A 70 18.87 16.64 3.39
C PRO A 70 17.34 16.76 3.39
N LEU A 71 16.64 15.90 2.64
CA LEU A 71 15.17 15.84 2.61
C LEU A 71 14.62 15.08 3.83
N SER A 72 15.21 13.95 4.27
CA SER A 72 14.84 13.35 5.58
C SER A 72 15.08 14.31 6.73
N LEU A 73 16.20 15.05 6.74
CA LEU A 73 16.44 16.10 7.74
C LEU A 73 15.38 17.21 7.68
N SER A 74 14.91 17.59 6.49
CA SER A 74 13.84 18.58 6.35
C SER A 74 12.50 18.07 6.93
N THR A 75 12.15 16.80 6.69
CA THR A 75 10.99 16.14 7.30
C THR A 75 11.15 15.99 8.82
N ALA A 76 12.35 15.70 9.31
CA ALA A 76 12.66 15.63 10.75
C ALA A 76 12.45 16.99 11.43
N LEU A 77 12.91 18.07 10.80
CA LEU A 77 12.72 19.44 11.29
C LEU A 77 11.25 19.86 11.25
N TYR A 78 10.47 19.42 10.25
CA TYR A 78 9.02 19.61 10.23
C TYR A 78 8.33 18.95 11.44
N VAL A 79 8.62 17.66 11.72
CA VAL A 79 8.08 16.93 12.88
C VAL A 79 8.50 17.59 14.21
N LEU A 80 9.78 17.96 14.35
CA LEU A 80 10.32 18.64 15.53
C LEU A 80 9.64 19.99 15.78
N ASN A 81 9.48 20.80 14.72
CA ASN A 81 8.83 22.10 14.82
C ASN A 81 7.33 21.98 15.06
N HIS A 82 6.67 20.94 14.53
CA HIS A 82 5.27 20.64 14.83
C HIS A 82 5.07 20.39 16.32
N PHE A 83 5.84 19.47 16.92
CA PHE A 83 5.75 19.19 18.37
C PHE A 83 6.02 20.45 19.21
N ARG A 84 7.00 21.28 18.83
CA ARG A 84 7.28 22.56 19.50
C ARG A 84 6.12 23.56 19.37
N SER A 85 5.47 23.66 18.21
CA SER A 85 4.32 24.56 17.98
C SER A 85 3.10 24.21 18.84
N LEU A 86 2.96 22.94 19.24
CA LEU A 86 1.95 22.48 20.18
C LEU A 86 2.25 22.86 21.64
N GLY A 87 3.48 23.27 21.95
CA GLY A 87 3.98 23.53 23.30
C GLY A 87 4.67 22.33 23.96
N LEU A 88 4.99 21.27 23.20
CA LEU A 88 5.62 20.06 23.75
C LEU A 88 7.16 20.21 23.79
N PRO A 89 7.82 19.87 24.91
CA PRO A 89 9.28 19.78 24.97
C PRO A 89 9.81 18.73 23.98
N ALA A 90 10.50 19.19 22.92
CA ALA A 90 10.95 18.33 21.84
C ALA A 90 12.38 18.59 21.36
N HIS A 91 13.10 17.51 21.06
CA HIS A 91 14.53 17.46 20.73
C HIS A 91 14.84 16.35 19.72
N THR A 92 16.07 16.31 19.22
CA THR A 92 16.57 15.21 18.36
C THR A 92 17.62 14.38 19.09
N SER A 93 17.72 13.09 18.74
CA SER A 93 18.93 12.29 18.99
C SER A 93 19.53 11.91 17.63
N ASN A 94 20.84 12.14 17.50
CA ASN A 94 21.56 11.96 16.24
C ASN A 94 22.52 10.77 16.36
N PHE A 95 22.51 9.89 15.36
CA PHE A 95 23.44 8.75 15.27
C PHE A 95 24.22 8.80 13.96
N SER A 96 25.43 8.22 13.94
CA SER A 96 26.30 8.21 12.76
C SER A 96 26.33 6.79 12.17
N ALA A 97 25.36 6.52 11.32
CA ALA A 97 25.04 5.19 10.79
C ALA A 97 25.68 4.92 9.42
N LEU A 98 26.08 3.68 9.15
CA LEU A 98 26.53 3.25 7.83
C LEU A 98 25.34 2.93 6.90
N LEU A 99 24.95 3.88 6.05
CA LEU A 99 23.90 3.71 5.05
C LEU A 99 24.51 3.30 3.68
N SER A 100 23.68 3.12 2.65
CA SER A 100 24.16 2.87 1.28
C SER A 100 23.22 3.47 0.24
N TYR A 101 23.75 3.81 -0.93
CA TYR A 101 23.00 4.48 -2.01
C TYR A 101 23.43 3.93 -3.39
N PRO A 102 22.62 4.05 -4.45
CA PRO A 102 22.99 3.66 -5.80
C PRO A 102 23.73 4.82 -6.52
N SER A 103 24.63 4.50 -7.45
CA SER A 103 25.27 5.51 -8.32
C SER A 103 24.95 5.30 -9.81
N HIS A 104 25.03 4.05 -10.28
CA HIS A 104 24.78 3.68 -11.66
C HIS A 104 24.33 2.22 -11.74
N SER A 105 23.09 1.99 -12.18
CA SER A 105 22.58 0.67 -12.51
C SER A 105 22.27 0.57 -14.00
N SER A 106 22.55 -0.59 -14.59
CA SER A 106 22.12 -0.90 -15.95
C SER A 106 21.87 -2.40 -16.12
N LEU A 107 20.89 -2.73 -16.98
CA LEU A 107 20.43 -4.08 -17.24
C LEU A 107 20.13 -4.23 -18.74
N SER A 108 20.62 -5.30 -19.37
CA SER A 108 20.30 -5.61 -20.76
C SER A 108 20.24 -7.10 -21.04
N ALA A 109 19.27 -7.53 -21.86
CA ALA A 109 19.16 -8.90 -22.36
C ALA A 109 19.82 -8.99 -23.75
N HIS A 110 20.64 -10.02 -23.96
CA HIS A 110 21.44 -10.24 -25.17
C HIS A 110 20.92 -11.50 -25.87
N PHE A 111 20.46 -11.35 -27.12
CA PHE A 111 19.68 -12.36 -27.81
C PHE A 111 20.46 -13.11 -28.91
N THR A 112 20.04 -14.34 -29.23
CA THR A 112 20.63 -15.23 -30.25
C THR A 112 20.76 -14.62 -31.65
N ASN A 113 19.95 -13.62 -31.97
CA ASN A 113 20.03 -12.87 -33.24
C ASN A 113 21.05 -11.70 -33.21
N GLY A 114 21.81 -11.54 -32.13
CA GLY A 114 22.73 -10.41 -31.91
C GLY A 114 22.06 -9.10 -31.51
N SER A 115 20.74 -9.08 -31.26
CA SER A 115 20.06 -7.89 -30.73
C SER A 115 20.24 -7.78 -29.21
N ILE A 116 20.24 -6.54 -28.71
CA ILE A 116 20.37 -6.22 -27.29
C ILE A 116 19.14 -5.38 -26.91
N PHE A 117 18.48 -5.74 -25.81
CA PHE A 117 17.40 -4.96 -25.23
C PHE A 117 17.86 -4.39 -23.89
N ASN A 118 18.00 -3.07 -23.80
CA ASN A 118 18.28 -2.36 -22.55
C ASN A 118 16.97 -2.13 -21.79
N PHE A 119 16.95 -2.43 -20.50
CA PHE A 119 15.80 -2.18 -19.64
C PHE A 119 15.88 -0.77 -19.03
N THR A 120 14.75 -0.06 -19.00
CA THR A 120 14.59 1.12 -18.15
C THR A 120 14.54 0.64 -16.69
N LEU A 121 15.44 1.14 -15.84
CA LEU A 121 15.45 0.83 -14.40
C LEU A 121 14.79 1.93 -13.55
N SER A 122 14.22 2.96 -14.17
CA SER A 122 13.48 4.04 -13.53
C SER A 122 11.98 3.84 -13.69
N GLU A 123 11.23 4.10 -12.62
CA GLU A 123 9.77 4.09 -12.62
C GLU A 123 9.22 5.32 -13.40
N PRO A 124 8.04 5.21 -14.04
CA PRO A 124 7.58 6.24 -14.96
C PRO A 124 7.22 7.56 -14.26
N ALA A 125 7.62 8.66 -14.91
CA ALA A 125 7.23 10.05 -14.62
C ALA A 125 7.70 10.70 -13.30
N ARG A 126 8.65 10.10 -12.55
CA ARG A 126 9.26 10.72 -11.35
C ARG A 126 10.79 10.67 -11.40
N ASN A 127 11.43 11.84 -11.43
CA ASN A 127 12.89 12.02 -11.62
C ASN A 127 13.62 12.47 -10.35
N ASP A 128 12.86 12.76 -9.29
CA ASP A 128 13.27 13.27 -7.98
C ASP A 128 13.47 12.16 -6.93
N VAL A 129 12.91 10.96 -7.18
CA VAL A 129 13.09 9.76 -6.35
C VAL A 129 14.44 9.09 -6.59
N VAL A 130 14.94 8.37 -5.57
CA VAL A 130 16.12 7.50 -5.71
C VAL A 130 15.85 6.39 -6.74
N PRO A 131 16.78 6.07 -7.66
CA PRO A 131 16.64 4.92 -8.54
C PRO A 131 16.42 3.62 -7.74
N PRO A 132 15.56 2.69 -8.21
CA PRO A 132 15.37 1.40 -7.58
C PRO A 132 16.68 0.61 -7.40
N TYR A 133 16.90 0.10 -6.18
CA TYR A 133 18.08 -0.67 -5.80
C TYR A 133 17.78 -1.51 -4.55
N HIS A 134 18.67 -2.48 -4.27
CA HIS A 134 18.73 -3.16 -2.98
C HIS A 134 19.81 -2.49 -2.13
N ALA A 135 19.46 -1.95 -0.96
CA ALA A 135 20.44 -1.39 -0.03
C ALA A 135 21.31 -2.49 0.57
N TYR A 136 22.60 -2.19 0.77
CA TYR A 136 23.68 -3.11 1.15
C TYR A 136 24.03 -4.24 0.17
N SER A 137 23.37 -4.31 -0.99
CA SER A 137 23.83 -5.12 -2.12
C SER A 137 25.28 -4.72 -2.50
N PRO A 138 26.20 -5.69 -2.72
CA PRO A 138 27.56 -5.38 -3.15
C PRO A 138 27.56 -4.91 -4.62
N SER A 139 28.54 -4.08 -4.97
CA SER A 139 28.72 -3.64 -6.34
C SER A 139 29.34 -4.73 -7.21
N GLY A 140 28.94 -4.77 -8.48
CA GLY A 140 29.52 -5.70 -9.45
C GLY A 140 28.75 -5.75 -10.76
N ALA A 141 29.39 -6.36 -11.76
CA ALA A 141 28.82 -6.63 -13.06
C ALA A 141 28.83 -8.14 -13.34
N ALA A 142 27.80 -8.64 -14.01
CA ALA A 142 27.67 -10.05 -14.40
C ALA A 142 27.14 -10.15 -15.84
N HIS A 143 27.66 -11.11 -16.60
CA HIS A 143 27.18 -11.44 -17.94
C HIS A 143 27.07 -12.96 -18.07
N ALA A 144 25.86 -13.49 -17.92
CA ALA A 144 25.63 -14.93 -17.89
C ALA A 144 24.20 -15.31 -18.32
N PRO A 145 23.93 -16.60 -18.63
CA PRO A 145 22.58 -17.10 -18.83
C PRO A 145 21.67 -16.81 -17.62
N ALA A 146 20.39 -16.53 -17.87
CA ALA A 146 19.43 -16.23 -16.81
C ALA A 146 18.60 -17.47 -16.42
N VAL A 147 18.47 -17.74 -15.12
CA VAL A 147 17.68 -18.85 -14.55
C VAL A 147 16.57 -18.31 -13.68
N PHE A 148 15.34 -18.80 -13.85
CA PHE A 148 14.24 -18.51 -12.93
C PHE A 148 14.31 -19.43 -11.70
N LEU A 149 14.33 -18.83 -10.51
CA LEU A 149 14.59 -19.52 -9.23
C LEU A 149 13.34 -19.66 -8.33
N ASN A 150 12.14 -19.46 -8.88
CA ASN A 150 10.90 -19.30 -8.12
C ASN A 150 11.05 -18.22 -7.04
N CYS A 151 10.91 -18.57 -5.77
CA CYS A 151 11.07 -17.60 -4.68
C CYS A 151 12.48 -17.64 -4.06
N GLY A 152 13.25 -18.71 -4.30
CA GLY A 152 14.58 -18.92 -3.70
C GLY A 152 14.54 -19.72 -2.40
N ARG A 153 13.54 -20.60 -2.21
CA ARG A 153 13.48 -21.54 -1.09
C ARG A 153 14.41 -22.73 -1.36
N GLU A 154 14.93 -23.38 -0.31
CA GLU A 154 15.73 -24.61 -0.38
C GLU A 154 15.13 -25.67 -1.34
N ARG A 155 13.82 -25.93 -1.20
CA ARG A 155 13.06 -26.83 -2.08
C ARG A 155 13.04 -26.43 -3.56
N ASP A 156 13.03 -25.12 -3.86
CA ASP A 156 12.94 -24.62 -5.23
C ASP A 156 14.23 -25.01 -5.97
N TYR A 157 15.38 -24.90 -5.32
CA TYR A 157 16.68 -25.36 -5.84
C TYR A 157 16.77 -26.89 -5.94
N LEU A 158 16.17 -27.65 -5.03
CA LEU A 158 16.07 -29.11 -5.16
C LEU A 158 15.22 -29.52 -6.38
N ALA A 159 14.11 -28.81 -6.64
CA ALA A 159 13.27 -29.02 -7.81
C ALA A 159 13.96 -28.62 -9.13
N LEU A 160 14.79 -27.57 -9.11
CA LEU A 160 15.71 -27.23 -10.21
C LEU A 160 16.69 -28.38 -10.47
N ALA A 161 17.46 -28.80 -9.45
CA ALA A 161 18.47 -29.84 -9.59
C ALA A 161 17.88 -31.17 -10.09
N ALA A 162 16.72 -31.58 -9.55
CA ALA A 162 15.97 -32.75 -10.02
C ALA A 162 15.48 -32.64 -11.48
N SER A 163 15.41 -31.42 -12.03
CA SER A 163 15.07 -31.13 -13.43
C SER A 163 16.31 -30.98 -14.35
N GLY A 164 17.53 -31.19 -13.84
CA GLY A 164 18.79 -30.91 -14.56
C GLY A 164 19.26 -29.45 -14.48
N VAL A 165 18.61 -28.66 -13.62
CA VAL A 165 18.84 -27.24 -13.30
C VAL A 165 20.19 -26.89 -12.65
N ASP A 166 21.31 -26.73 -13.38
CA ASP A 166 22.49 -26.07 -12.79
C ASP A 166 22.32 -24.54 -12.75
N VAL A 167 22.61 -23.94 -11.60
CA VAL A 167 22.45 -22.50 -11.34
C VAL A 167 23.78 -21.75 -11.21
N ARG A 168 24.90 -22.48 -11.17
CA ARG A 168 26.24 -21.93 -10.91
C ARG A 168 26.70 -21.03 -12.05
N GLY A 169 27.12 -19.82 -11.72
CA GLY A 169 27.57 -18.79 -12.67
C GLY A 169 26.44 -18.05 -13.39
N CYS A 170 25.17 -18.43 -13.21
CA CYS A 170 24.03 -17.82 -13.89
C CYS A 170 23.57 -16.50 -13.23
N VAL A 171 22.74 -15.71 -13.93
CA VAL A 171 21.95 -14.63 -13.32
C VAL A 171 20.62 -15.23 -12.83
N GLY A 172 20.38 -15.19 -11.52
CA GLY A 172 19.14 -15.69 -10.92
C GLY A 172 18.02 -14.65 -10.97
N LEU A 173 16.84 -15.02 -11.45
CA LEU A 173 15.61 -14.23 -11.35
C LEU A 173 14.70 -14.82 -10.27
N LEU A 174 14.45 -14.05 -9.21
CA LEU A 174 13.62 -14.40 -8.06
C LEU A 174 12.31 -13.60 -8.06
N ARG A 175 11.21 -14.25 -7.69
CA ARG A 175 9.96 -13.61 -7.30
C ARG A 175 9.98 -13.32 -5.79
N ARG A 176 9.70 -12.07 -5.42
CA ARG A 176 9.55 -11.60 -4.05
C ARG A 176 8.42 -12.32 -3.31
N GLY A 177 8.52 -12.43 -1.99
CA GLY A 177 7.49 -13.00 -1.12
C GLY A 177 7.76 -14.46 -0.77
N CYS A 178 6.71 -15.29 -0.77
CA CYS A 178 6.78 -16.70 -0.35
C CYS A 178 7.39 -16.90 1.05
N GLY A 179 7.18 -15.96 1.98
CA GLY A 179 7.72 -16.02 3.34
C GLY A 179 9.22 -15.75 3.48
N LEU A 180 9.95 -15.51 2.38
CA LEU A 180 11.37 -15.17 2.37
C LEU A 180 11.62 -13.68 2.71
N SER A 181 12.67 -13.38 3.48
CA SER A 181 13.22 -12.01 3.49
C SER A 181 13.94 -11.73 2.15
N ARG A 182 14.27 -10.45 1.91
CA ARG A 182 15.10 -10.08 0.75
C ARG A 182 16.54 -10.61 0.90
N HIS A 183 17.07 -10.63 2.12
CA HIS A 183 18.41 -11.16 2.41
C HIS A 183 18.52 -12.65 2.10
N GLU A 184 17.69 -13.50 2.72
CA GLU A 184 17.83 -14.96 2.61
C GLU A 184 17.56 -15.48 1.19
N ALA A 185 16.65 -14.83 0.45
CA ALA A 185 16.43 -15.17 -0.97
C ALA A 185 17.70 -14.94 -1.82
N VAL A 186 18.45 -13.86 -1.56
CA VAL A 186 19.75 -13.57 -2.21
C VAL A 186 20.85 -14.48 -1.65
N ALA A 187 20.90 -14.72 -0.34
CA ALA A 187 21.92 -15.55 0.31
C ALA A 187 21.83 -17.03 -0.10
N ASN A 188 20.61 -17.57 -0.23
CA ASN A 188 20.39 -18.93 -0.75
C ASN A 188 20.89 -19.07 -2.20
N ALA A 189 20.71 -18.05 -3.03
CA ALA A 189 21.25 -18.03 -4.40
C ALA A 189 22.78 -17.94 -4.40
N ALA A 190 23.36 -17.08 -3.55
CA ALA A 190 24.79 -16.93 -3.37
C ALA A 190 25.48 -18.23 -2.92
N ALA A 191 24.89 -18.94 -1.95
CA ALA A 191 25.39 -20.22 -1.44
C ALA A 191 25.44 -21.32 -2.51
N LEU A 192 24.65 -21.20 -3.58
CA LEU A 192 24.64 -22.11 -4.73
C LEU A 192 25.46 -21.58 -5.93
N GLY A 193 26.22 -20.51 -5.74
CA GLY A 193 27.15 -19.99 -6.75
C GLY A 193 26.52 -19.24 -7.91
N VAL A 194 25.30 -18.71 -7.75
CA VAL A 194 24.67 -17.76 -8.69
C VAL A 194 25.53 -16.49 -8.78
N ALA A 195 25.73 -15.94 -9.98
CA ALA A 195 26.65 -14.81 -10.20
C ALA A 195 26.06 -13.43 -9.84
N ALA A 196 24.75 -13.25 -10.07
CA ALA A 196 24.01 -12.04 -9.68
C ALA A 196 22.51 -12.35 -9.57
N VAL A 197 21.76 -11.52 -8.84
CA VAL A 197 20.33 -11.72 -8.55
C VAL A 197 19.47 -10.54 -9.03
N LEU A 198 18.43 -10.85 -9.80
CA LEU A 198 17.31 -9.95 -10.09
C LEU A 198 16.12 -10.37 -9.22
N MET A 199 15.44 -9.43 -8.57
CA MET A 199 14.22 -9.70 -7.81
C MET A 199 13.04 -8.88 -8.36
N TYR A 200 11.86 -9.48 -8.48
CA TYR A 200 10.65 -8.76 -8.91
C TYR A 200 9.45 -9.13 -8.04
N THR A 201 8.47 -8.23 -7.93
CA THR A 201 7.24 -8.45 -7.17
C THR A 201 6.08 -8.69 -8.15
N GLU A 202 5.30 -9.75 -7.92
CA GLU A 202 4.16 -10.14 -8.76
C GLU A 202 2.86 -9.52 -8.21
N GLY A 203 1.98 -9.03 -9.09
CA GLY A 203 0.68 -8.47 -8.72
C GLY A 203 0.68 -7.05 -8.16
N GLY A 204 1.83 -6.37 -8.16
CA GLY A 204 1.95 -4.94 -7.84
C GLY A 204 1.62 -4.02 -9.04
N PHE A 205 2.12 -2.78 -9.02
CA PHE A 205 2.17 -1.97 -10.24
C PHE A 205 3.19 -2.57 -11.23
N LYS A 206 2.76 -2.85 -12.47
CA LYS A 206 3.59 -3.50 -13.51
C LYS A 206 4.96 -2.85 -13.77
N GLU A 207 5.02 -1.52 -13.68
CA GLU A 207 6.22 -0.70 -13.88
C GLU A 207 6.82 -0.20 -12.54
N GLY A 208 6.23 -0.58 -11.40
CA GLY A 208 6.74 -0.28 -10.07
C GLY A 208 7.89 -1.22 -9.69
N VAL A 209 8.79 -0.73 -8.83
CA VAL A 209 9.97 -1.49 -8.41
C VAL A 209 10.16 -1.37 -6.90
N GLU A 210 9.90 -2.47 -6.19
CA GLU A 210 10.05 -2.60 -4.75
C GLU A 210 11.53 -2.46 -4.35
N ARG A 211 11.88 -1.37 -3.66
CA ARG A 211 13.20 -1.19 -3.02
C ARG A 211 13.30 -1.95 -1.70
N GLY A 212 14.46 -1.95 -1.06
CA GLY A 212 14.61 -2.49 0.29
C GLY A 212 16.05 -2.87 0.64
N THR A 213 16.29 -3.06 1.93
CA THR A 213 17.53 -3.67 2.44
C THR A 213 17.64 -5.16 2.07
N VAL A 214 18.87 -5.61 1.77
CA VAL A 214 19.27 -7.03 1.71
C VAL A 214 20.32 -7.38 2.78
N MET A 215 20.42 -6.58 3.84
CA MET A 215 21.27 -6.85 5.00
C MET A 215 20.65 -7.90 5.94
N GLU A 216 21.50 -8.68 6.61
CA GLU A 216 21.14 -9.58 7.71
C GLU A 216 21.01 -8.80 9.05
N GLY A 217 19.96 -9.06 9.83
CA GLY A 217 19.77 -8.52 11.18
C GLY A 217 19.50 -7.00 11.25
N LEU A 218 19.49 -6.46 12.48
CA LEU A 218 19.07 -5.08 12.81
C LEU A 218 20.21 -4.14 13.21
N GLY A 219 19.91 -2.84 13.33
CA GLY A 219 20.84 -1.80 13.76
C GLY A 219 21.85 -1.43 12.68
N ASP A 220 22.72 -0.46 12.97
CA ASP A 220 23.85 -0.15 12.09
C ASP A 220 24.68 -1.44 11.90
N PRO A 221 25.03 -1.85 10.67
CA PRO A 221 25.99 -2.92 10.46
C PRO A 221 27.30 -2.74 11.25
N LEU A 222 27.68 -1.49 11.60
CA LEU A 222 28.87 -1.16 12.39
C LEU A 222 28.68 -1.07 13.91
N SER A 223 27.48 -1.16 14.48
CA SER A 223 27.29 -1.19 15.95
C SER A 223 26.40 -2.35 16.47
N PRO A 224 26.59 -3.60 16.00
CA PRO A 224 25.73 -4.72 16.41
C PRO A 224 25.84 -5.01 17.93
N GLY A 225 24.83 -4.62 18.71
CA GLY A 225 24.84 -4.78 20.17
C GLY A 225 25.60 -3.68 20.92
N GLY A 226 25.78 -2.50 20.30
CA GLY A 226 26.46 -1.33 20.88
C GLY A 226 27.99 -1.37 20.83
N GLU A 227 28.61 -2.44 20.34
CA GLU A 227 30.06 -2.49 20.09
C GLU A 227 30.35 -1.90 18.70
N ARG A 228 31.04 -0.77 18.62
CA ARG A 228 31.37 -0.13 17.34
C ARG A 228 32.54 -0.82 16.65
N LEU A 229 32.30 -1.31 15.43
CA LEU A 229 33.19 -2.14 14.62
C LEU A 229 33.75 -1.40 13.40
N GLU A 230 34.84 -1.93 12.86
CA GLU A 230 35.37 -1.53 11.56
C GLU A 230 34.67 -2.27 10.42
N GLU A 231 34.56 -1.64 9.25
CA GLU A 231 33.86 -2.17 8.06
C GLU A 231 34.41 -3.53 7.57
N GLY A 232 35.64 -3.88 7.93
CA GLY A 232 36.30 -5.16 7.62
C GLY A 232 36.18 -6.26 8.69
N ASP A 233 35.49 -6.03 9.82
CA ASP A 233 35.28 -7.07 10.82
C ASP A 233 34.39 -8.19 10.24
N PRO A 234 34.76 -9.50 10.36
CA PRO A 234 33.95 -10.60 9.86
C PRO A 234 32.48 -10.62 10.36
N ARG A 235 32.20 -10.02 11.53
CA ARG A 235 30.86 -9.84 12.09
C ARG A 235 30.01 -8.84 11.32
N VAL A 236 30.64 -7.87 10.67
CA VAL A 236 30.04 -6.87 9.78
C VAL A 236 29.90 -7.47 8.38
N VAL A 237 31.01 -7.96 7.82
CA VAL A 237 31.08 -8.45 6.42
C VAL A 237 30.05 -9.55 6.14
N ARG A 238 29.81 -10.47 7.09
CA ARG A 238 28.80 -11.54 6.94
C ARG A 238 27.37 -11.03 6.75
N ARG A 239 27.05 -9.82 7.24
CA ARG A 239 25.69 -9.26 7.18
C ARG A 239 25.29 -8.83 5.77
N PHE A 240 26.24 -8.76 4.84
CA PHE A 240 26.01 -8.35 3.46
C PHE A 240 26.02 -9.57 2.53
N PRO A 241 25.11 -9.66 1.54
CA PRO A 241 25.04 -10.81 0.66
C PRO A 241 26.28 -10.87 -0.24
N GLY A 242 26.83 -12.07 -0.42
CA GLY A 242 28.07 -12.26 -1.19
C GLY A 242 27.98 -12.09 -2.71
N VAL A 243 26.81 -11.73 -3.26
CA VAL A 243 26.57 -11.57 -4.71
C VAL A 243 25.79 -10.29 -5.01
N PRO A 244 26.07 -9.58 -6.13
CA PRO A 244 25.31 -8.41 -6.52
C PRO A 244 23.83 -8.73 -6.77
N SER A 245 22.95 -7.84 -6.32
CA SER A 245 21.52 -7.93 -6.58
C SER A 245 20.88 -6.57 -6.91
N MET A 246 19.77 -6.58 -7.66
CA MET A 246 18.89 -5.42 -7.88
C MET A 246 17.41 -5.85 -7.95
N PRO A 247 16.46 -4.96 -7.62
CA PRO A 247 15.06 -5.15 -7.92
C PRO A 247 14.76 -4.71 -9.37
N VAL A 248 13.76 -5.32 -10.00
CA VAL A 248 13.28 -5.02 -11.37
C VAL A 248 11.75 -5.03 -11.40
N SER A 249 11.15 -4.32 -12.36
CA SER A 249 9.69 -4.27 -12.51
C SER A 249 9.11 -5.61 -12.97
N GLU A 250 7.82 -5.84 -12.70
CA GLU A 250 7.11 -7.04 -13.19
C GLU A 250 7.15 -7.11 -14.72
N ALA A 251 7.02 -5.97 -15.42
CA ALA A 251 7.13 -5.89 -16.88
C ALA A 251 8.54 -6.24 -17.40
N ALA A 252 9.60 -5.91 -16.65
CA ALA A 252 10.96 -6.34 -16.95
C ALA A 252 11.12 -7.86 -16.73
N ALA A 253 10.60 -8.39 -15.62
CA ALA A 253 10.62 -9.82 -15.32
C ALA A 253 9.83 -10.66 -16.33
N GLU A 254 8.61 -10.25 -16.71
CA GLU A 254 7.82 -10.89 -17.76
C GLU A 254 8.58 -11.01 -19.09
N ARG A 255 9.34 -9.97 -19.45
CA ARG A 255 10.16 -9.96 -20.67
C ARG A 255 11.36 -10.90 -20.57
N ILE A 256 12.02 -10.99 -19.41
CA ILE A 256 13.10 -11.96 -19.17
C ILE A 256 12.53 -13.37 -19.20
N LEU A 257 11.50 -13.67 -18.40
CA LEU A 257 10.83 -14.97 -18.33
C LEU A 257 10.32 -15.44 -19.70
N GLY A 258 9.70 -14.55 -20.47
CA GLY A 258 9.21 -14.83 -21.83
C GLY A 258 10.30 -15.08 -22.88
N SER A 259 11.58 -14.86 -22.54
CA SER A 259 12.74 -15.13 -23.40
C SER A 259 13.52 -16.39 -23.04
N LEU A 260 13.17 -17.06 -21.93
CA LEU A 260 13.84 -18.29 -21.46
C LEU A 260 13.34 -19.52 -22.22
N GLU A 261 14.27 -20.34 -22.72
CA GLU A 261 13.99 -21.66 -23.30
C GLU A 261 14.67 -22.78 -22.48
N GLY A 262 14.09 -23.98 -22.52
CA GLY A 262 14.64 -25.17 -21.87
C GLY A 262 13.58 -26.08 -21.24
N ALA A 263 13.85 -26.56 -20.03
CA ALA A 263 13.01 -27.52 -19.32
C ALA A 263 11.60 -26.98 -19.00
N ARG A 264 10.65 -27.87 -18.66
CA ARG A 264 9.34 -27.47 -18.16
C ARG A 264 9.40 -27.18 -16.67
N MET A 265 8.96 -25.98 -16.28
CA MET A 265 8.76 -25.56 -14.89
C MET A 265 8.22 -26.69 -13.99
N PRO A 266 8.80 -26.93 -12.79
CA PRO A 266 8.40 -28.00 -11.87
C PRO A 266 6.89 -28.03 -11.62
N LEU A 267 6.33 -29.24 -11.42
CA LEU A 267 4.88 -29.41 -11.21
C LEU A 267 4.37 -28.62 -10.00
N GLU A 268 5.10 -28.68 -8.90
CA GLU A 268 4.87 -27.96 -7.65
C GLU A 268 4.78 -26.43 -7.79
N TRP A 269 5.40 -25.82 -8.82
CA TRP A 269 5.33 -24.37 -9.03
C TRP A 269 4.07 -23.97 -9.81
N ARG A 270 3.44 -24.90 -10.55
CA ARG A 270 2.31 -24.61 -11.46
C ARG A 270 1.00 -24.29 -10.75
N GLU A 271 0.88 -24.67 -9.48
CA GLU A 271 -0.25 -24.28 -8.63
C GLU A 271 -0.07 -22.84 -8.08
N SER A 272 1.15 -22.31 -8.12
CA SER A 272 1.51 -20.95 -7.68
C SER A 272 1.70 -19.96 -8.84
N PHE A 273 1.18 -20.27 -10.03
CA PHE A 273 1.30 -19.45 -11.24
C PHE A 273 -0.02 -19.37 -12.02
N GLY A 274 -0.39 -18.16 -12.47
CA GLY A 274 -1.52 -17.95 -13.37
C GLY A 274 -1.37 -18.75 -14.68
N THR A 275 -2.49 -19.23 -15.24
CA THR A 275 -2.50 -20.34 -16.22
C THR A 275 -1.81 -20.13 -17.59
N GLY A 276 -1.19 -18.96 -17.82
CA GLY A 276 -0.54 -18.54 -19.06
C GLY A 276 0.89 -19.08 -19.26
N SER A 277 1.78 -18.95 -18.27
CA SER A 277 3.21 -19.29 -18.43
C SER A 277 3.48 -20.78 -18.21
N ARG A 278 3.67 -21.53 -19.31
CA ARG A 278 3.80 -23.00 -19.30
C ARG A 278 5.17 -23.54 -19.74
N ARG A 279 6.14 -22.65 -19.99
CA ARG A 279 7.52 -22.98 -20.33
C ARG A 279 8.44 -21.93 -19.70
N VAL A 280 9.10 -22.31 -18.61
CA VAL A 280 10.16 -21.56 -17.94
C VAL A 280 11.07 -22.62 -17.31
N LEU A 281 12.36 -22.59 -17.65
CA LEU A 281 13.57 -23.23 -17.09
C LEU A 281 14.56 -23.43 -18.24
N VAL A 282 15.85 -23.56 -17.93
CA VAL A 282 16.96 -23.11 -18.82
C VAL A 282 17.50 -24.18 -19.78
N GLN A 283 18.19 -23.71 -20.82
CA GLN A 283 18.98 -24.42 -21.81
C GLN A 283 19.94 -25.43 -21.15
N SER A 284 19.90 -26.69 -21.61
CA SER A 284 20.87 -27.71 -21.21
C SER A 284 22.08 -27.71 -22.14
N ASP A 285 23.22 -27.18 -21.68
CA ASP A 285 24.51 -27.25 -22.38
C ASP A 285 25.14 -28.65 -22.30
N LEU A 286 24.48 -29.62 -22.93
CA LEU A 286 25.02 -30.95 -23.17
C LEU A 286 26.00 -30.92 -24.36
N CYS A 287 27.18 -30.33 -24.14
CA CYS A 287 28.29 -30.40 -25.08
C CYS A 287 29.50 -31.13 -24.47
N GLY A 288 29.70 -32.38 -24.89
CA GLY A 288 30.99 -33.07 -24.76
C GLY A 288 31.18 -33.99 -23.55
N CYS A 289 30.57 -35.18 -23.56
CA CYS A 289 31.28 -36.46 -23.31
C CYS A 289 30.35 -37.69 -23.42
N LEU A 290 30.46 -38.45 -24.51
CA LEU A 290 30.27 -39.93 -24.52
C LEU A 290 30.71 -40.49 -25.88
N ILE A 291 31.75 -41.33 -25.88
CA ILE A 291 32.34 -41.91 -27.09
C ILE A 291 32.05 -43.43 -27.11
N ILE A 292 31.16 -43.88 -28.01
CA ILE A 292 31.04 -45.26 -28.55
C ILE A 292 30.58 -46.33 -27.51
N PRO A 293 30.00 -47.50 -27.89
CA PRO A 293 29.54 -47.97 -29.20
C PRO A 293 28.01 -47.88 -29.39
N THR A 294 27.40 -47.96 -30.58
CA THR A 294 27.75 -48.66 -31.84
C THR A 294 27.51 -50.19 -31.82
N ILE A 295 26.35 -50.62 -31.32
CA ILE A 295 25.76 -51.96 -31.50
C ILE A 295 24.22 -51.79 -31.70
N ILE A 296 23.56 -52.71 -32.39
CA ILE A 296 22.15 -52.64 -32.85
C ILE A 296 21.86 -51.51 -33.88
N LEU A 297 22.33 -51.71 -35.12
CA LEU A 297 21.53 -51.53 -36.35
C LEU A 297 22.31 -51.99 -37.60
N LYS A 298 22.76 -53.25 -37.57
CA LYS A 298 23.43 -53.90 -38.70
C LYS A 298 22.93 -55.34 -38.85
N LEU A 299 21.66 -55.51 -39.20
CA LEU A 299 21.04 -56.78 -39.60
C LEU A 299 19.70 -56.53 -40.30
N ILE A 300 19.74 -56.43 -41.64
CA ILE A 300 18.72 -56.78 -42.65
C ILE A 300 19.19 -56.22 -44.01
N PHE A 301 19.31 -57.12 -45.00
CA PHE A 301 19.40 -56.98 -46.47
C PHE A 301 19.73 -55.59 -47.08
N ILE A 302 20.79 -55.32 -47.85
CA ILE A 302 21.60 -56.08 -48.86
C ILE A 302 20.90 -56.31 -50.22
N HIS A 303 21.60 -55.91 -51.30
CA HIS A 303 21.24 -55.91 -52.74
C HIS A 303 20.24 -54.79 -53.16
N LEU A 304 20.38 -54.06 -54.28
CA LEU A 304 21.19 -54.22 -55.51
C LEU A 304 21.99 -52.95 -55.97
N ILE A 305 22.85 -53.22 -56.95
CA ILE A 305 23.88 -52.51 -57.76
C ILE A 305 23.42 -51.26 -58.60
N PRO A 306 24.31 -50.49 -59.31
CA PRO A 306 24.30 -49.00 -59.26
C PRO A 306 24.52 -48.28 -60.63
N LEU A 307 25.16 -47.08 -60.61
CA LEU A 307 25.92 -46.33 -61.67
C LEU A 307 25.26 -45.15 -62.44
N GLU A 308 26.04 -44.06 -62.50
CA GLU A 308 26.23 -43.07 -63.61
C GLU A 308 25.02 -42.20 -64.08
N ASP A 309 25.19 -41.06 -64.78
CA ASP A 309 26.35 -40.47 -65.49
C ASP A 309 26.49 -38.93 -65.25
N LYS A 310 27.51 -38.30 -65.86
CA LYS A 310 27.81 -36.85 -65.89
C LYS A 310 27.49 -36.24 -67.29
N ARG A 311 27.85 -34.95 -67.45
CA ARG A 311 27.77 -34.11 -68.68
C ARG A 311 26.35 -33.52 -68.87
N THR A 312 26.17 -32.36 -69.52
CA THR A 312 27.05 -31.59 -70.41
C THR A 312 27.30 -30.13 -69.97
N MET A 313 28.30 -29.51 -70.59
CA MET A 313 28.67 -28.09 -70.49
C MET A 313 28.36 -27.35 -71.81
N THR A 314 28.46 -26.01 -71.78
CA THR A 314 28.66 -25.01 -72.89
C THR A 314 27.42 -24.53 -73.67
N ASP A 315 27.25 -23.24 -74.05
CA ASP A 315 28.01 -21.96 -73.82
C ASP A 315 27.05 -20.73 -74.01
N TYR A 316 27.36 -19.42 -74.15
CA TYR A 316 28.62 -18.69 -74.45
C TYR A 316 28.69 -17.23 -73.90
N ARG A 317 29.92 -16.79 -73.62
CA ARG A 317 30.51 -15.43 -73.54
C ARG A 317 29.69 -14.16 -73.91
N ARG A 318 29.82 -13.13 -73.05
CA ARG A 318 30.56 -11.83 -73.22
C ARG A 318 30.37 -10.98 -71.94
N GLY A 319 31.23 -10.05 -71.52
CA GLY A 319 32.56 -9.55 -71.91
C GLY A 319 32.99 -8.44 -70.89
N LYS A 320 34.29 -8.19 -70.65
CA LYS A 320 34.80 -7.43 -69.47
C LYS A 320 35.71 -6.22 -69.85
N ALA A 321 35.89 -5.29 -68.90
CA ALA A 321 36.84 -4.14 -68.84
C ALA A 321 36.40 -2.89 -69.64
N VAL A 322 36.93 -1.66 -69.44
CA VAL A 322 38.10 -1.06 -68.75
C VAL A 322 37.60 0.24 -68.06
N MET A 323 37.72 0.49 -66.74
CA MET A 323 38.86 0.92 -65.89
C MET A 323 39.29 2.41 -65.99
N GLU A 324 39.47 3.02 -64.81
CA GLU A 324 40.18 4.28 -64.47
C GLU A 324 39.56 5.68 -64.73
N SER A 325 40.10 6.65 -64.00
CA SER A 325 39.50 7.95 -63.64
C SER A 325 40.50 9.10 -63.75
N VAL A 326 40.13 10.20 -64.40
CA VAL A 326 41.00 11.36 -64.62
C VAL A 326 40.23 12.69 -64.47
N LEU A 327 40.73 13.52 -63.55
CA LEU A 327 40.52 14.97 -63.36
C LEU A 327 39.12 15.52 -62.99
N ALA A 328 39.15 16.41 -62.00
CA ALA A 328 38.24 17.56 -61.88
C ALA A 328 38.94 18.81 -62.48
N ASP A 329 38.21 19.88 -62.82
CA ASP A 329 38.13 21.08 -61.95
C ASP A 329 37.11 22.14 -62.45
N HIS A 330 36.94 23.23 -61.68
CA HIS A 330 36.26 24.55 -61.92
C HIS A 330 35.81 24.92 -63.38
N GLY A 331 34.73 25.69 -63.64
CA GLY A 331 33.71 26.33 -62.79
C GLY A 331 32.94 27.50 -63.48
N THR A 332 31.81 27.92 -62.90
CA THR A 332 31.02 29.19 -63.12
C THR A 332 30.05 29.40 -64.32
N SER A 333 28.85 29.91 -63.94
CA SER A 333 27.92 30.82 -64.66
C SER A 333 26.76 30.27 -65.57
N ASN A 334 25.54 30.66 -65.18
CA ASN A 334 24.27 30.96 -65.93
C ASN A 334 23.98 30.24 -67.28
N VAL A 335 22.79 29.70 -67.58
CA VAL A 335 21.43 30.31 -67.70
C VAL A 335 20.41 29.15 -67.94
N PRO A 336 19.08 29.24 -67.67
CA PRO A 336 18.29 29.92 -66.64
C PRO A 336 17.56 28.90 -65.71
N ARG A 337 16.89 29.36 -64.63
CA ARG A 337 15.95 28.50 -63.89
C ARG A 337 14.59 28.39 -64.63
N PRO A 338 14.03 27.19 -64.85
CA PRO A 338 12.63 27.04 -65.21
C PRO A 338 11.73 27.67 -64.13
N LYS A 339 10.66 28.35 -64.54
CA LYS A 339 9.67 28.89 -63.60
C LYS A 339 8.99 27.74 -62.89
N GLN A 340 9.06 27.70 -61.54
CA GLN A 340 8.18 26.79 -60.79
C GLN A 340 6.71 27.12 -61.13
N PRO A 341 5.84 26.10 -61.27
CA PRO A 341 4.41 26.35 -61.38
C PRO A 341 3.93 27.12 -60.14
N LYS A 342 2.92 27.99 -60.32
CA LYS A 342 2.27 28.65 -59.16
C LYS A 342 1.72 27.54 -58.25
N GLY A 343 2.33 27.39 -57.08
CA GLY A 343 2.05 26.27 -56.19
C GLY A 343 0.56 26.18 -55.84
N ASP A 344 0.04 24.96 -55.88
CA ASP A 344 -1.26 24.64 -55.31
C ASP A 344 -1.29 25.07 -53.84
N ARG A 345 -2.39 25.71 -53.42
CA ARG A 345 -2.54 26.27 -52.07
C ARG A 345 -3.25 25.28 -51.14
N SER A 346 -2.84 24.01 -51.18
CA SER A 346 -3.17 23.06 -50.14
C SER A 346 -2.61 23.57 -48.81
N ARG A 347 -3.50 23.97 -47.90
CA ARG A 347 -3.11 24.42 -46.55
C ARG A 347 -2.56 23.22 -45.80
N ARG A 348 -1.32 23.31 -45.31
CA ARG A 348 -0.71 22.28 -44.45
C ARG A 348 -1.64 22.00 -43.26
N MET A 349 -2.22 20.81 -43.23
CA MET A 349 -2.92 20.30 -42.05
C MET A 349 -1.89 20.02 -40.96
N TRP A 350 -2.33 20.13 -39.71
CA TRP A 350 -1.60 19.61 -38.56
C TRP A 350 -2.19 18.25 -38.23
N SER A 351 -1.34 17.30 -37.85
CA SER A 351 -1.76 16.02 -37.26
C SER A 351 -1.94 16.18 -35.75
N ASP A 352 -2.78 15.33 -35.15
CA ASP A 352 -3.09 15.42 -33.71
C ASP A 352 -1.83 15.30 -32.83
N ARG A 353 -0.86 14.46 -33.25
CA ARG A 353 0.43 14.30 -32.56
C ARG A 353 1.35 15.52 -32.71
N GLU A 354 1.28 16.26 -33.82
CA GLU A 354 1.97 17.56 -33.93
C GLU A 354 1.31 18.65 -33.06
N GLU A 355 -0.01 18.60 -32.88
CA GLU A 355 -0.74 19.49 -31.97
C GLU A 355 -0.43 19.17 -30.50
N GLU A 356 -0.40 17.88 -30.14
CA GLU A 356 -0.03 17.39 -28.80
C GLU A 356 1.40 17.81 -28.41
N VAL A 357 2.39 17.55 -29.26
CA VAL A 357 3.80 17.94 -28.98
C VAL A 357 3.96 19.46 -28.87
N LEU A 358 3.30 20.24 -29.74
CA LEU A 358 3.30 21.70 -29.64
C LEU A 358 2.67 22.17 -28.33
N LEU A 359 1.62 21.51 -27.86
CA LEU A 359 0.91 21.83 -26.63
C LEU A 359 1.73 21.50 -25.37
N VAL A 360 2.42 20.36 -25.34
CA VAL A 360 3.38 20.01 -24.28
C VAL A 360 4.51 21.03 -24.22
N ALA A 361 5.15 21.34 -25.35
CA ALA A 361 6.25 22.31 -25.40
C ALA A 361 5.83 23.75 -25.01
N LEU A 362 4.55 24.10 -25.16
CA LEU A 362 3.99 25.35 -24.62
C LEU A 362 3.82 25.29 -23.09
N LYS A 363 3.31 24.18 -22.53
CA LYS A 363 3.21 24.01 -21.07
C LYS A 363 4.59 24.04 -20.40
N GLU A 364 5.59 23.39 -20.99
CA GLU A 364 6.99 23.48 -20.53
C GLU A 364 7.45 24.94 -20.46
N LEU A 365 7.18 25.74 -21.49
CA LEU A 365 7.54 27.16 -21.49
C LEU A 365 6.77 27.97 -20.42
N VAL A 366 5.51 27.64 -20.12
CA VAL A 366 4.77 28.27 -19.01
C VAL A 366 5.43 27.91 -17.67
N ALA A 367 5.66 26.62 -17.41
CA ALA A 367 6.27 26.13 -16.16
C ALA A 367 7.68 26.70 -15.91
N HIS A 368 8.48 26.87 -16.97
CA HIS A 368 9.81 27.48 -16.89
C HIS A 368 9.81 29.02 -16.92
N GLY A 369 8.67 29.68 -16.68
CA GLY A 369 8.58 31.14 -16.55
C GLY A 369 8.77 31.94 -17.85
N TRP A 370 8.58 31.32 -19.02
CA TRP A 370 8.62 32.01 -20.33
C TRP A 370 7.31 32.70 -20.69
N LYS A 371 6.22 32.47 -19.94
CA LYS A 371 4.98 33.26 -19.97
C LYS A 371 5.19 34.60 -19.22
N SER A 372 4.44 35.62 -19.62
CA SER A 372 4.27 36.91 -18.92
C SER A 372 2.89 37.47 -19.28
N ASP A 373 2.42 38.50 -18.58
CA ASP A 373 1.09 39.10 -18.71
C ASP A 373 0.71 39.46 -20.17
N ASN A 374 1.72 39.86 -20.96
CA ASN A 374 1.58 40.27 -22.35
C ASN A 374 1.88 39.15 -23.37
N GLY A 375 2.28 37.95 -22.91
CA GLY A 375 2.57 36.78 -23.76
C GLY A 375 3.92 36.12 -23.46
N PHE A 376 4.39 35.28 -24.39
CA PHE A 376 5.67 34.58 -24.25
C PHE A 376 6.88 35.48 -24.53
N ARG A 377 7.97 35.29 -23.77
CA ARG A 377 9.25 36.01 -23.93
C ARG A 377 9.85 35.83 -25.33
N GLY A 378 10.62 36.82 -25.78
CA GLY A 378 11.29 36.81 -27.08
C GLY A 378 12.12 35.54 -27.32
N GLY A 379 12.03 34.98 -28.54
CA GLY A 379 12.72 33.74 -28.92
C GLY A 379 11.95 32.44 -28.67
N TYR A 380 10.79 32.47 -27.98
CA TYR A 380 10.00 31.27 -27.69
C TYR A 380 9.63 30.44 -28.94
N LEU A 381 9.32 31.09 -30.07
CA LEU A 381 9.01 30.40 -31.34
C LEU A 381 10.18 29.54 -31.85
N LYS A 382 11.44 29.92 -31.56
CA LYS A 382 12.59 29.09 -31.90
C LYS A 382 12.68 27.87 -30.99
N ARG A 383 12.44 28.03 -29.67
CA ARG A 383 12.40 26.89 -28.73
C ARG A 383 11.30 25.88 -29.10
N LEU A 384 10.14 26.36 -29.55
CA LEU A 384 9.08 25.50 -30.08
C LEU A 384 9.49 24.81 -31.39
N GLU A 385 10.17 25.51 -32.31
CA GLU A 385 10.72 24.89 -33.53
C GLU A 385 11.78 23.82 -33.21
N ASP A 386 12.69 24.09 -32.28
CA ASP A 386 13.71 23.16 -31.82
C ASP A 386 13.10 21.93 -31.10
N ALA A 387 11.99 22.10 -30.37
CA ALA A 387 11.21 21.01 -29.77
C ALA A 387 10.50 20.16 -30.84
N MET A 388 9.80 20.78 -31.80
CA MET A 388 9.16 20.06 -32.92
C MET A 388 10.19 19.30 -33.76
N ARG A 389 11.42 19.82 -33.94
CA ARG A 389 12.52 19.12 -34.63
C ARG A 389 13.10 17.96 -33.83
N ARG A 390 12.97 17.95 -32.50
CA ARG A 390 13.42 16.84 -31.64
C ARG A 390 12.53 15.61 -31.82
N GLU A 391 11.22 15.81 -31.72
CA GLU A 391 10.22 14.75 -31.92
C GLU A 391 10.05 14.36 -33.39
N PHE A 392 10.24 15.31 -34.32
CA PHE A 392 10.10 15.10 -35.76
C PHE A 392 11.35 15.58 -36.53
N PRO A 393 12.47 14.81 -36.56
CA PRO A 393 13.74 15.23 -37.17
C PRO A 393 13.67 15.61 -38.67
N THR A 394 12.61 15.21 -39.37
CA THR A 394 12.37 15.49 -40.79
C THR A 394 11.34 16.60 -41.05
N THR A 395 10.89 17.32 -40.02
CA THR A 395 9.78 18.29 -40.13
C THR A 395 10.10 19.55 -40.93
N ASP A 396 9.09 20.06 -41.66
CA ASP A 396 9.10 21.35 -42.35
C ASP A 396 8.60 22.51 -41.47
N ILE A 397 8.13 22.22 -40.25
CA ILE A 397 7.55 23.21 -39.33
C ILE A 397 8.59 24.25 -38.91
N LYS A 398 8.23 25.53 -39.09
CA LYS A 398 9.00 26.68 -38.62
C LYS A 398 8.23 27.49 -37.58
N GLY A 399 8.96 28.15 -36.68
CA GLY A 399 8.43 29.11 -35.70
C GLY A 399 7.55 30.17 -36.37
N THR A 400 7.95 30.61 -37.57
CA THR A 400 7.15 31.44 -38.46
C THR A 400 7.29 30.93 -39.90
N PRO A 401 6.19 30.76 -40.67
CA PRO A 401 4.81 31.10 -40.33
C PRO A 401 4.05 30.03 -39.53
N ASN A 402 4.51 28.77 -39.51
CA ASN A 402 3.69 27.61 -39.14
C ASN A 402 3.21 27.68 -37.67
N ILE A 403 4.13 27.71 -36.72
CA ILE A 403 3.80 27.71 -35.28
C ILE A 403 3.08 29.02 -34.91
N SER A 404 3.60 30.18 -35.32
CA SER A 404 2.96 31.48 -35.08
C SER A 404 1.51 31.55 -35.58
N SER A 405 1.20 30.98 -36.74
CA SER A 405 -0.17 30.94 -37.28
C SER A 405 -1.06 29.96 -36.51
N LYS A 406 -0.51 28.83 -36.04
CA LYS A 406 -1.24 27.84 -35.25
C LYS A 406 -1.65 28.41 -33.88
N LEU A 407 -0.71 29.03 -33.18
CA LEU A 407 -0.94 29.74 -31.92
C LEU A 407 -1.96 30.87 -32.06
N SER A 408 -1.89 31.64 -33.15
CA SER A 408 -2.85 32.72 -33.42
C SER A 408 -4.28 32.20 -33.59
N ALA A 409 -4.44 31.05 -34.26
CA ALA A 409 -5.74 30.39 -34.42
C ALA A 409 -6.27 29.81 -33.10
N TRP A 410 -5.42 29.10 -32.33
CA TRP A 410 -5.79 28.59 -31.01
C TRP A 410 -6.18 29.70 -30.04
N LYS A 411 -5.38 30.78 -29.92
CA LYS A 411 -5.67 31.92 -29.04
C LYS A 411 -6.97 32.64 -29.41
N LYS A 412 -7.30 32.74 -30.71
CA LYS A 412 -8.60 33.27 -31.16
C LYS A 412 -9.76 32.36 -30.74
N ASN A 413 -9.66 31.05 -31.02
CA ASN A 413 -10.70 30.10 -30.66
C ASN A 413 -10.92 30.05 -29.14
N TYR A 414 -9.84 30.06 -28.35
CA TYR A 414 -9.88 30.14 -26.89
C TYR A 414 -10.65 31.38 -26.40
N SER A 415 -10.39 32.56 -26.98
CA SER A 415 -11.10 33.78 -26.61
C SER A 415 -12.61 33.70 -26.89
N THR A 416 -13.02 33.12 -28.02
CA THR A 416 -14.44 32.91 -28.32
C THR A 416 -15.06 31.84 -27.39
N LEU A 417 -14.37 30.72 -27.13
CA LEU A 417 -14.84 29.69 -26.18
C LEU A 417 -15.01 30.24 -24.77
N GLN A 418 -14.07 31.07 -24.28
CA GLN A 418 -14.16 31.69 -22.96
C GLN A 418 -15.36 32.64 -22.85
N THR A 419 -15.72 33.34 -23.93
CA THR A 419 -16.94 34.16 -23.99
C THR A 419 -18.20 33.27 -23.99
N ILE A 420 -18.24 32.23 -24.82
CA ILE A 420 -19.39 31.30 -24.93
C ILE A 420 -19.66 30.60 -23.59
N LEU A 421 -18.63 30.02 -22.97
CA LEU A 421 -18.71 29.27 -21.70
C LEU A 421 -18.83 30.20 -20.46
N SER A 422 -18.90 31.52 -20.65
CA SER A 422 -19.28 32.46 -19.59
C SER A 422 -20.80 32.71 -19.52
N LEU A 423 -21.57 32.18 -20.47
CA LEU A 423 -23.02 32.29 -20.51
C LEU A 423 -23.68 31.17 -19.68
N SER A 424 -24.58 31.55 -18.77
CA SER A 424 -25.34 30.61 -17.95
C SER A 424 -26.24 29.73 -18.84
N GLY A 425 -26.06 28.41 -18.76
CA GLY A 425 -26.80 27.43 -19.56
C GLY A 425 -26.05 26.85 -20.76
N VAL A 426 -24.81 27.31 -21.01
CA VAL A 426 -23.95 26.78 -22.09
C VAL A 426 -22.81 25.96 -21.50
N GLY A 427 -22.62 24.74 -21.98
CA GLY A 427 -21.62 23.80 -21.45
C GLY A 427 -20.92 22.98 -22.53
N PHE A 428 -20.30 21.88 -22.11
CA PHE A 428 -19.89 20.79 -23.00
C PHE A 428 -20.85 19.61 -22.86
N ASN A 429 -21.02 18.87 -23.93
CA ASN A 429 -21.89 17.70 -23.94
C ASN A 429 -21.35 16.57 -23.04
N LEU A 430 -22.26 15.84 -22.39
CA LEU A 430 -21.92 14.79 -21.40
C LEU A 430 -21.18 13.57 -21.97
N ASN A 431 -21.10 13.42 -23.29
CA ASN A 431 -20.53 12.24 -23.97
C ASN A 431 -19.01 12.35 -24.21
N GLU A 432 -18.28 13.13 -23.40
CA GLU A 432 -16.82 13.37 -23.45
C GLU A 432 -16.24 13.94 -24.77
N ASP A 433 -17.04 14.10 -25.82
CA ASP A 433 -16.68 14.67 -27.13
C ASP A 433 -16.13 16.12 -27.10
N HIS A 434 -16.22 16.84 -25.98
CA HIS A 434 -15.92 18.27 -25.85
C HIS A 434 -16.60 19.17 -26.90
N LYS A 435 -17.85 18.88 -27.28
CA LYS A 435 -18.68 19.72 -28.18
C LYS A 435 -19.56 20.66 -27.37
N ILE A 436 -19.84 21.87 -27.88
CA ILE A 436 -20.59 22.88 -27.13
C ILE A 436 -22.08 22.49 -27.11
N ASP A 437 -22.65 22.39 -25.92
CA ASP A 437 -24.06 22.05 -25.71
C ASP A 437 -24.83 23.27 -25.14
N CYS A 438 -25.94 23.58 -25.79
CA CYS A 438 -26.89 24.66 -25.48
C CYS A 438 -28.12 24.54 -26.40
N ASP A 439 -29.22 25.22 -26.08
CA ASP A 439 -30.39 25.26 -26.97
C ASP A 439 -30.17 26.11 -28.25
N ASP A 440 -31.09 25.98 -29.21
CA ASP A 440 -31.00 26.63 -30.53
C ASP A 440 -31.22 28.15 -30.49
N GLU A 441 -31.97 28.68 -29.52
CA GLU A 441 -32.23 30.12 -29.39
C GLU A 441 -31.03 30.83 -28.76
N GLN A 442 -30.44 30.23 -27.72
CA GLN A 442 -29.14 30.61 -27.18
C GLN A 442 -28.05 30.55 -28.25
N TRP A 443 -28.00 29.47 -29.05
CA TRP A 443 -27.01 29.36 -30.12
C TRP A 443 -27.20 30.45 -31.19
N ALA A 444 -28.44 30.75 -31.59
CA ALA A 444 -28.74 31.84 -32.50
C ALA A 444 -28.31 33.21 -31.93
N HIS A 445 -28.49 33.43 -30.63
CA HIS A 445 -28.01 34.63 -29.94
C HIS A 445 -26.47 34.71 -29.89
N ILE A 446 -25.79 33.61 -29.56
CA ILE A 446 -24.32 33.51 -29.53
C ILE A 446 -23.72 33.85 -30.90
N VAL A 447 -24.23 33.26 -31.97
CA VAL A 447 -23.75 33.49 -33.35
C VAL A 447 -24.06 34.90 -33.86
N LYS A 448 -25.06 35.58 -33.27
CA LYS A 448 -25.37 36.99 -33.53
C LYS A 448 -24.42 37.95 -32.80
N VAL A 449 -23.86 37.54 -31.66
CA VAL A 449 -22.90 38.34 -30.86
C VAL A 449 -21.45 38.13 -31.32
N ASP A 450 -21.03 36.88 -31.57
CA ASP A 450 -19.74 36.56 -32.19
C ASP A 450 -19.93 35.72 -33.47
N ALA A 451 -19.76 36.37 -34.62
CA ALA A 451 -19.83 35.71 -35.93
C ALA A 451 -18.78 34.58 -36.12
N ASN A 452 -17.70 34.56 -35.32
CA ASN A 452 -16.73 33.46 -35.33
C ASN A 452 -17.28 32.18 -34.70
N ALA A 453 -18.24 32.29 -33.76
CA ALA A 453 -18.86 31.14 -33.10
C ALA A 453 -19.60 30.21 -34.08
N LYS A 454 -20.05 30.72 -35.23
CA LYS A 454 -20.93 30.02 -36.20
C LYS A 454 -20.54 28.59 -36.56
N LEU A 455 -19.25 28.24 -36.53
CA LEU A 455 -18.73 26.91 -36.87
C LEU A 455 -18.21 26.11 -35.66
N MET A 456 -18.52 26.54 -34.42
CA MET A 456 -17.88 26.02 -33.21
C MET A 456 -18.72 25.00 -32.42
N ARG A 457 -20.06 25.01 -32.51
CA ARG A 457 -20.96 24.12 -31.74
C ARG A 457 -20.63 22.63 -31.93
N ASN A 458 -20.67 22.19 -33.18
CA ASN A 458 -20.52 20.78 -33.56
C ASN A 458 -19.06 20.31 -33.63
N LYS A 459 -18.11 21.14 -33.18
CA LYS A 459 -16.67 20.84 -33.18
C LYS A 459 -16.23 20.46 -31.76
N SER A 460 -15.32 19.49 -31.67
CA SER A 460 -14.65 19.09 -30.43
C SER A 460 -13.54 20.07 -30.03
N TRP A 461 -13.41 20.35 -28.73
CA TRP A 461 -12.45 21.30 -28.14
C TRP A 461 -11.67 20.71 -26.94
N PRO A 462 -10.99 19.56 -27.10
CA PRO A 462 -10.37 18.83 -25.98
C PRO A 462 -9.24 19.60 -25.30
N TYR A 463 -8.59 20.51 -26.04
CA TYR A 463 -7.46 21.29 -25.55
C TYR A 463 -7.84 22.52 -24.69
N LEU A 464 -9.12 22.72 -24.34
CA LEU A 464 -9.54 23.96 -23.66
C LEU A 464 -8.78 24.20 -22.35
N ASP A 465 -8.63 23.20 -21.49
CA ASP A 465 -8.01 23.41 -20.17
C ASP A 465 -6.50 23.68 -20.27
N ALA A 466 -5.81 23.04 -21.22
CA ALA A 466 -4.46 23.42 -21.59
C ALA A 466 -4.39 24.83 -22.20
N TRP A 467 -5.40 25.26 -22.96
CA TRP A 467 -5.49 26.64 -23.45
C TRP A 467 -5.80 27.65 -22.32
N LYS A 468 -6.48 27.26 -21.24
CA LYS A 468 -6.63 28.10 -20.02
C LYS A 468 -5.26 28.35 -19.39
N GLU A 469 -4.44 27.32 -19.24
CA GLU A 469 -3.07 27.41 -18.70
C GLU A 469 -2.15 28.26 -19.60
N ILE A 470 -2.14 27.98 -20.90
CA ILE A 470 -1.23 28.58 -21.90
C ILE A 470 -1.63 30.02 -22.30
N PHE A 471 -2.93 30.30 -22.47
CA PHE A 471 -3.44 31.59 -22.99
C PHE A 471 -4.30 32.38 -22.01
N GLY A 472 -4.73 31.79 -20.89
CA GLY A 472 -5.43 32.49 -19.84
C GLY A 472 -4.55 33.59 -19.22
N LYS A 473 -5.17 34.72 -18.90
CA LYS A 473 -4.53 35.75 -18.09
C LYS A 473 -4.55 35.29 -16.64
N ASP A 474 -3.40 35.32 -16.00
CA ASP A 474 -3.24 34.98 -14.60
C ASP A 474 -3.86 36.10 -13.75
N ARG A 475 -5.17 36.00 -13.51
CA ARG A 475 -5.88 36.91 -12.59
C ARG A 475 -5.42 36.58 -11.17
N ALA A 476 -4.43 37.32 -10.70
CA ALA A 476 -4.18 37.54 -9.29
C ALA A 476 -5.39 38.26 -8.66
N ASN A 477 -6.47 37.53 -8.44
CA ASN A 477 -7.43 37.87 -7.40
C ASN A 477 -6.67 37.70 -6.08
N GLY A 478 -6.36 38.81 -5.39
CA GLY A 478 -5.47 38.84 -4.23
C GLY A 478 -6.03 38.08 -3.03
N ALA A 479 -5.79 36.77 -2.98
CA ALA A 479 -6.15 35.84 -1.91
C ALA A 479 -5.14 34.68 -1.77
N ALA A 480 -3.94 34.84 -2.34
CA ALA A 480 -2.89 33.82 -2.40
C ALA A 480 -1.49 34.45 -2.56
N ALA A 481 -1.24 35.55 -1.83
CA ALA A 481 0.04 36.26 -1.79
C ALA A 481 0.16 37.11 -0.51
N GLU A 482 -0.18 36.55 0.64
CA GLU A 482 0.23 37.12 1.94
C GLU A 482 1.64 36.60 2.24
N ASP A 483 2.61 37.50 2.36
CA ASP A 483 3.87 37.18 3.03
C ASP A 483 3.59 36.99 4.53
N ILE A 484 4.33 36.10 5.18
CA ILE A 484 4.24 35.85 6.62
C ILE A 484 4.50 37.15 7.40
N LEU A 485 5.35 38.04 6.87
CA LEU A 485 5.59 39.37 7.44
C LEU A 485 4.38 40.31 7.35
N ASP A 486 3.60 40.26 6.27
CA ASP A 486 2.41 41.11 6.11
C ASP A 486 1.26 40.63 6.99
N ALA A 487 1.06 39.31 7.12
CA ALA A 487 0.09 38.73 8.06
C ALA A 487 0.43 39.07 9.54
N ILE A 488 1.72 39.13 9.89
CA ILE A 488 2.17 39.59 11.21
C ILE A 488 1.91 41.09 11.40
N ASN A 489 2.19 41.91 10.38
CA ASN A 489 1.92 43.35 10.43
C ASN A 489 0.43 43.68 10.58
N ASP A 490 -0.46 42.94 9.91
CA ASP A 490 -1.91 43.17 10.00
C ASP A 490 -2.47 42.76 11.38
N MET A 491 -1.97 41.67 11.99
CA MET A 491 -2.29 41.36 13.39
C MET A 491 -1.80 42.44 14.36
N CYS A 492 -0.56 42.92 14.20
CA CYS A 492 -0.03 44.01 15.03
C CYS A 492 -0.75 45.36 14.80
N SER A 493 -1.40 45.54 13.65
CA SER A 493 -2.15 46.75 13.31
C SER A 493 -3.56 46.81 13.92
N GLN A 494 -4.12 45.69 14.39
CA GLN A 494 -5.46 45.68 15.01
C GLN A 494 -5.47 45.99 16.52
N GLU A 495 -4.34 45.90 17.23
CA GLU A 495 -4.27 46.24 18.67
C GLU A 495 -3.94 47.72 18.97
N ASN A 496 -3.57 48.53 17.96
CA ASN A 496 -3.13 49.93 18.15
C ASN A 496 -4.13 50.98 17.63
N LEU A 497 -5.29 51.09 18.29
CA LEU A 497 -6.19 52.26 18.12
C LEU A 497 -6.69 52.88 19.44
N MET A 498 -5.81 52.90 20.46
CA MET A 498 -5.71 54.00 21.43
C MET A 498 -4.22 54.20 21.76
N GLY A 499 -3.59 55.20 21.16
CA GLY A 499 -2.13 55.31 21.15
C GLY A 499 -1.54 56.26 22.19
N ILE A 500 -0.20 56.19 22.35
CA ILE A 500 0.75 57.32 22.38
C ILE A 500 2.19 56.79 22.51
N GLY A 501 3.14 57.35 21.75
CA GLY A 501 4.49 57.62 22.28
C GLY A 501 5.62 56.59 22.16
N SER A 502 6.11 56.34 20.93
CA SER A 502 7.53 56.18 20.53
C SER A 502 8.62 55.80 21.57
N SER A 503 9.41 54.75 21.27
CA SER A 503 10.82 54.84 20.78
C SER A 503 11.83 53.78 21.31
N ASN A 504 12.84 53.52 20.47
CA ASN A 504 14.18 52.99 20.74
C ASN A 504 14.40 51.50 21.10
N ASN A 505 14.81 50.75 20.07
CA ASN A 505 16.00 49.89 19.99
C ASN A 505 16.74 49.51 21.30
N TYR A 506 17.04 48.21 21.45
CA TYR A 506 18.45 47.74 21.42
C TYR A 506 18.51 46.28 20.90
N SER A 507 19.71 45.71 20.80
CA SER A 507 20.00 44.49 20.02
C SER A 507 20.71 43.40 20.84
N SER A 508 20.57 42.16 20.36
CA SER A 508 21.50 41.01 20.49
C SER A 508 21.47 40.09 21.73
N THR A 509 21.67 38.81 21.40
CA THR A 509 22.45 37.75 22.10
C THR A 509 21.98 37.11 23.42
N GLU A 510 21.87 35.77 23.35
CA GLU A 510 22.38 34.76 24.32
C GLU A 510 21.74 34.63 25.73
N PHE A 511 22.04 33.59 26.52
CA PHE A 511 22.00 32.13 26.28
C PHE A 511 22.03 31.40 27.65
N PHE A 512 20.90 30.80 28.06
CA PHE A 512 20.74 29.94 29.25
C PHE A 512 20.95 30.55 30.68
N PRO A 513 20.39 29.92 31.74
CA PRO A 513 20.35 30.48 33.10
C PRO A 513 21.34 29.84 34.07
N THR A 514 21.56 30.47 35.23
CA THR A 514 22.06 29.78 36.44
C THR A 514 21.41 30.39 37.70
N SER A 515 21.18 29.58 38.72
CA SER A 515 20.38 29.91 39.90
C SER A 515 21.22 30.36 41.10
N GLN A 516 20.71 31.25 41.98
CA GLN A 516 20.47 30.97 43.41
C GLN A 516 19.97 32.19 44.25
N VAL A 517 18.90 31.90 45.00
CA VAL A 517 18.33 32.45 46.26
C VAL A 517 19.39 32.79 47.34
N PRO A 518 19.19 33.63 48.40
CA PRO A 518 17.98 34.31 48.98
C PRO A 518 18.11 35.88 48.96
N ASP A 519 17.39 36.77 49.69
CA ASP A 519 16.75 36.70 51.02
C ASP A 519 15.71 37.82 51.36
N ALA A 520 15.05 37.66 52.51
CA ALA A 520 14.16 38.52 53.31
C ALA A 520 13.87 39.99 52.90
N SER A 521 12.57 40.35 52.85
CA SER A 521 11.86 40.98 53.99
C SER A 521 10.47 41.56 53.63
N SER A 522 9.62 41.72 54.64
CA SER A 522 8.38 42.53 54.64
C SER A 522 8.37 43.32 55.96
N PRO A 523 7.79 44.54 56.03
CA PRO A 523 6.49 44.64 56.73
C PRO A 523 5.58 45.85 56.37
N HIS A 524 4.28 45.72 56.72
CA HIS A 524 3.28 46.79 56.97
C HIS A 524 2.96 47.81 55.84
N GLY A 525 1.86 48.57 55.86
CA GLY A 525 0.66 48.57 56.72
C GLY A 525 -0.16 49.87 56.55
N GLU A 526 -1.46 49.83 56.91
CA GLU A 526 -2.40 50.98 57.03
C GLU A 526 -2.72 51.73 55.69
N SER A 527 -3.95 52.07 55.25
CA SER A 527 -5.31 52.29 55.79
C SER A 527 -5.68 53.77 56.03
N ASP A 528 -6.70 54.28 55.33
CA ASP A 528 -7.53 55.40 55.81
C ASP A 528 -8.93 55.43 55.15
N SER A 529 -9.82 56.33 55.57
CA SER A 529 -11.27 56.31 55.25
C SER A 529 -11.96 57.69 55.21
N VAL A 530 -13.26 57.75 54.85
CA VAL A 530 -14.37 58.57 55.47
C VAL A 530 -15.48 59.01 54.47
N PHE A 531 -16.74 58.67 54.81
CA PHE A 531 -18.07 59.29 54.50
C PHE A 531 -18.45 59.73 53.05
N SER A 532 -19.69 59.51 52.57
CA SER A 532 -20.93 60.09 53.14
C SER A 532 -22.24 59.43 52.63
N THR A 533 -23.36 59.58 53.38
CA THR A 533 -24.75 59.37 52.90
C THR A 533 -25.69 60.42 53.55
N PRO A 534 -26.81 60.80 52.89
CA PRO A 534 -28.17 60.37 53.32
C PRO A 534 -29.18 60.29 52.13
N ARG A 535 -30.46 59.86 52.16
CA ARG A 535 -31.41 59.13 53.03
C ARG A 535 -32.82 59.34 52.42
N ALA A 536 -33.63 58.30 52.16
CA ALA A 536 -35.11 58.41 52.10
C ALA A 536 -35.82 57.04 52.09
N THR A 537 -37.00 56.95 52.71
CA THR A 537 -37.92 55.78 52.76
C THR A 537 -39.36 56.27 52.97
N PRO A 538 -40.41 55.57 52.49
CA PRO A 538 -41.12 54.63 53.38
C PRO A 538 -41.62 53.33 52.69
N ARG A 539 -42.27 52.45 53.46
CA ARG A 539 -42.94 51.20 53.03
C ARG A 539 -44.41 51.44 52.66
N GLU A 540 -44.98 50.56 51.83
CA GLU A 540 -46.25 49.86 52.13
C GLU A 540 -46.48 48.64 51.21
N THR A 541 -47.51 47.83 51.52
CA THR A 541 -47.88 46.54 50.89
C THR A 541 -49.41 46.42 50.88
N PRO A 542 -50.12 45.78 49.91
CA PRO A 542 -49.92 44.36 49.58
C PRO A 542 -50.35 43.84 48.16
N THR A 543 -50.32 42.51 48.01
CA THR A 543 -51.01 41.63 47.01
C THR A 543 -50.44 41.37 45.60
N ASN A 544 -50.20 40.08 45.35
CA ASN A 544 -50.49 39.27 44.15
C ASN A 544 -50.40 39.86 42.72
N LYS A 545 -49.35 39.47 41.98
CA LYS A 545 -49.45 38.42 40.93
C LYS A 545 -48.08 38.01 40.35
N VAL A 546 -48.01 36.80 39.80
CA VAL A 546 -46.84 36.22 39.12
C VAL A 546 -47.00 36.39 37.61
N GLN A 547 -45.95 36.86 36.89
CA GLN A 547 -45.51 36.23 35.62
C GLN A 547 -44.23 36.81 34.98
N SER A 548 -43.48 35.91 34.33
CA SER A 548 -42.53 36.09 33.22
C SER A 548 -41.40 37.14 33.31
N LYS A 549 -40.19 36.68 33.70
CA LYS A 549 -38.90 37.25 33.24
C LYS A 549 -38.03 36.28 32.42
N LYS A 550 -38.60 35.14 31.98
CA LYS A 550 -37.95 34.10 31.15
C LYS A 550 -37.95 34.38 29.64
N ARG A 551 -38.63 35.44 29.17
CA ARG A 551 -38.98 35.62 27.75
C ARG A 551 -37.90 36.24 26.87
N LYS A 552 -36.87 36.91 27.43
CA LYS A 552 -35.87 37.65 26.63
C LYS A 552 -34.71 36.77 26.15
N VAL A 553 -34.05 36.02 27.04
CA VAL A 553 -32.94 35.10 26.67
C VAL A 553 -33.41 34.00 25.70
N MET A 554 -34.64 33.48 25.89
CA MET A 554 -35.24 32.52 24.96
C MET A 554 -35.50 33.13 23.57
N SER A 555 -35.64 34.45 23.45
CA SER A 555 -35.84 35.12 22.16
C SER A 555 -34.56 35.17 21.32
N GLU A 556 -33.40 35.31 21.95
CA GLU A 556 -32.09 35.33 21.28
C GLU A 556 -31.67 33.91 20.88
N LEU A 557 -31.89 32.92 21.75
CA LEU A 557 -31.64 31.51 21.42
C LEU A 557 -32.60 31.00 20.33
N ASN A 558 -33.89 31.35 20.40
CA ASN A 558 -34.83 31.08 19.31
C ASN A 558 -34.40 31.79 18.02
N GLY A 559 -33.86 33.02 18.10
CA GLY A 559 -33.33 33.74 16.93
C GLY A 559 -32.19 32.99 16.24
N MET A 560 -31.25 32.41 17.00
CA MET A 560 -30.21 31.54 16.43
C MET A 560 -30.78 30.23 15.87
N VAL A 561 -31.72 29.58 16.56
CA VAL A 561 -32.36 28.34 16.07
C VAL A 561 -33.17 28.60 14.80
N GLU A 562 -33.87 29.73 14.71
CA GLU A 562 -34.64 30.13 13.53
C GLU A 562 -33.72 30.57 12.37
N MET A 563 -32.58 31.20 12.67
CA MET A 563 -31.54 31.49 11.68
C MET A 563 -30.89 30.21 11.15
N LEU A 564 -30.55 29.26 12.02
CA LEU A 564 -30.03 27.94 11.65
C LEU A 564 -31.06 27.15 10.83
N ALA A 565 -32.34 27.15 11.23
CA ALA A 565 -33.42 26.53 10.48
C ALA A 565 -33.58 27.16 9.09
N LYS A 566 -33.60 28.50 8.98
CA LYS A 566 -33.66 29.23 7.71
C LYS A 566 -32.44 29.00 6.83
N MET A 567 -31.25 28.87 7.42
CA MET A 567 -30.03 28.53 6.69
C MET A 567 -30.04 27.07 6.23
N HIS A 568 -30.65 26.15 7.01
CA HIS A 568 -30.81 24.75 6.65
C HIS A 568 -31.88 24.56 5.56
N THR A 569 -33.00 25.31 5.58
CA THR A 569 -33.94 25.32 4.44
C THR A 569 -33.33 25.99 3.22
N ALA A 570 -32.65 27.14 3.34
CA ALA A 570 -31.98 27.77 2.20
C ALA A 570 -30.83 26.91 1.62
N THR A 571 -30.23 26.03 2.43
CA THR A 571 -29.25 25.03 1.98
C THR A 571 -29.95 23.85 1.31
N ASN A 572 -31.03 23.32 1.89
CA ASN A 572 -31.81 22.23 1.29
C ASN A 572 -32.48 22.67 -0.02
N GLU A 573 -33.08 23.86 -0.08
CA GLU A 573 -33.59 24.48 -1.31
C GLU A 573 -32.47 24.61 -2.35
N ARG A 574 -31.26 25.03 -1.96
CA ARG A 574 -30.10 25.04 -2.88
C ARG A 574 -29.67 23.64 -3.31
N LEU A 575 -29.76 22.63 -2.46
CA LEU A 575 -29.46 21.24 -2.78
C LEU A 575 -30.51 20.62 -3.72
N GLU A 576 -31.79 20.95 -3.55
CA GLU A 576 -32.86 20.59 -4.50
C GLU A 576 -32.73 21.35 -5.83
N LEU A 577 -32.34 22.62 -5.81
CA LEU A 577 -32.05 23.43 -7.01
C LEU A 577 -30.73 22.99 -7.70
N LEU A 578 -29.84 22.30 -6.99
CA LEU A 578 -28.69 21.60 -7.57
C LEU A 578 -29.11 20.24 -8.14
N ALA A 579 -29.82 19.41 -7.40
CA ALA A 579 -30.29 18.09 -7.84
C ALA A 579 -31.16 18.19 -9.12
N SER A 580 -32.11 19.12 -9.14
CA SER A 580 -32.96 19.41 -10.30
C SER A 580 -32.21 20.03 -11.50
N ARG A 581 -31.02 20.61 -11.30
CA ARG A 581 -30.12 21.07 -12.37
C ARG A 581 -29.10 20.02 -12.83
N ILE A 582 -28.73 19.08 -11.96
CA ILE A 582 -27.83 17.97 -12.27
C ILE A 582 -28.58 16.87 -13.04
N GLY A 583 -29.91 16.82 -12.95
CA GLY A 583 -30.76 16.13 -13.93
C GLY A 583 -30.76 14.61 -13.82
N TYR A 584 -30.30 14.04 -12.71
CA TYR A 584 -30.30 12.58 -12.50
C TYR A 584 -30.48 12.20 -11.01
N GLU A 585 -31.74 12.09 -10.58
CA GLU A 585 -32.08 11.40 -9.32
C GLU A 585 -31.88 9.89 -9.47
N PHE A 586 -30.63 9.43 -9.33
CA PHE A 586 -30.35 8.00 -9.22
C PHE A 586 -30.64 7.50 -7.79
N ASP A 587 -31.92 7.39 -7.44
CA ASP A 587 -32.32 6.73 -6.20
C ASP A 587 -31.97 5.24 -6.26
N LEU A 588 -30.79 4.92 -5.72
CA LEU A 588 -30.31 3.56 -5.49
C LEU A 588 -31.35 2.70 -4.77
N THR A 589 -32.20 3.26 -3.90
CA THR A 589 -33.22 2.52 -3.15
C THR A 589 -34.32 2.02 -4.09
N LYS A 590 -34.85 2.91 -4.94
CA LYS A 590 -35.80 2.56 -6.01
C LYS A 590 -35.18 1.62 -7.04
N ALA A 591 -33.98 1.88 -7.53
CA ALA A 591 -33.30 1.00 -8.50
C ALA A 591 -33.03 -0.41 -7.93
N ARG A 592 -32.60 -0.50 -6.65
CA ARG A 592 -32.45 -1.78 -5.92
C ARG A 592 -33.78 -2.51 -5.83
N LYS A 593 -34.87 -1.80 -5.51
CA LYS A 593 -36.21 -2.38 -5.42
C LYS A 593 -36.72 -2.88 -6.77
N GLU A 594 -36.62 -2.07 -7.83
CA GLU A 594 -37.07 -2.46 -9.17
C GLU A 594 -36.29 -3.66 -9.73
N VAL A 595 -34.97 -3.75 -9.50
CA VAL A 595 -34.20 -4.96 -9.86
C VAL A 595 -34.60 -6.15 -9.02
N PHE A 596 -34.81 -5.98 -7.70
CA PHE A 596 -35.19 -7.08 -6.82
C PHE A 596 -36.59 -7.62 -7.15
N ASP A 597 -37.55 -6.74 -7.45
CA ASP A 597 -38.88 -7.11 -7.91
C ASP A 597 -38.80 -7.83 -9.27
N LEU A 598 -38.03 -7.30 -10.24
CA LEU A 598 -37.83 -7.94 -11.56
C LEU A 598 -37.17 -9.33 -11.48
N VAL A 599 -36.16 -9.50 -10.62
CA VAL A 599 -35.50 -10.79 -10.37
C VAL A 599 -36.40 -11.73 -9.54
N GLY A 600 -37.30 -11.16 -8.73
CA GLY A 600 -38.31 -11.86 -7.95
C GLY A 600 -39.32 -12.65 -8.79
N VAL A 601 -39.67 -12.14 -9.99
CA VAL A 601 -40.64 -12.79 -10.91
C VAL A 601 -40.03 -13.97 -11.68
N ILE A 602 -38.70 -14.15 -11.68
CA ILE A 602 -38.01 -15.17 -12.48
C ILE A 602 -38.31 -16.59 -11.94
N PRO A 603 -38.97 -17.47 -12.73
CA PRO A 603 -39.35 -18.79 -12.25
C PRO A 603 -38.13 -19.68 -11.95
N GLY A 604 -38.11 -20.26 -10.74
CA GLY A 604 -37.12 -21.27 -10.33
C GLY A 604 -35.89 -20.75 -9.58
N LEU A 605 -35.74 -19.44 -9.37
CA LEU A 605 -34.72 -18.90 -8.47
C LEU A 605 -35.18 -18.94 -7.00
N THR A 606 -34.32 -19.38 -6.09
CA THR A 606 -34.54 -19.24 -4.64
C THR A 606 -34.24 -17.82 -4.18
N ILE A 607 -34.82 -17.38 -3.06
CA ILE A 607 -34.56 -16.05 -2.46
C ILE A 607 -33.06 -15.77 -2.30
N ARG A 608 -32.26 -16.76 -1.90
CA ARG A 608 -30.79 -16.63 -1.79
C ARG A 608 -30.12 -16.37 -3.14
N GLN A 609 -30.59 -17.00 -4.22
CA GLN A 609 -30.11 -16.75 -5.57
C GLN A 609 -30.59 -15.39 -6.11
N GLN A 610 -31.82 -14.98 -5.79
CA GLN A 610 -32.34 -13.65 -6.14
C GLN A 610 -31.44 -12.56 -5.50
N PHE A 611 -31.12 -12.67 -4.20
CA PHE A 611 -30.16 -11.76 -3.54
C PHE A 611 -28.77 -11.75 -4.19
N MET A 612 -28.20 -12.90 -4.56
CA MET A 612 -26.88 -12.95 -5.19
C MET A 612 -26.88 -12.37 -6.61
N ALA A 613 -27.91 -12.64 -7.42
CA ALA A 613 -28.05 -12.06 -8.75
C ALA A 613 -28.26 -10.54 -8.68
N CYS A 614 -29.15 -10.06 -7.81
CA CYS A 614 -29.34 -8.63 -7.56
C CYS A 614 -28.04 -7.97 -7.10
N GLY A 615 -27.32 -8.56 -6.14
CA GLY A 615 -26.03 -8.05 -5.67
C GLY A 615 -25.00 -7.92 -6.79
N PHE A 616 -24.94 -8.87 -7.72
CA PHE A 616 -24.03 -8.83 -8.88
C PHE A 616 -24.42 -7.77 -9.92
N ILE A 617 -25.72 -7.60 -10.19
CA ILE A 617 -26.27 -6.61 -11.13
C ILE A 617 -26.07 -5.19 -10.59
N LEU A 618 -26.40 -4.96 -9.31
CA LEU A 618 -26.35 -3.66 -8.65
C LEU A 618 -24.94 -3.24 -8.20
N HIS A 619 -23.93 -4.10 -8.39
CA HIS A 619 -22.53 -3.81 -8.06
C HIS A 619 -21.88 -2.77 -9.01
N LYS A 620 -22.45 -2.56 -10.20
CA LYS A 620 -21.92 -1.65 -11.23
C LYS A 620 -23.07 -1.04 -12.04
N VAL A 621 -23.03 0.27 -12.30
CA VAL A 621 -24.09 0.98 -13.04
C VAL A 621 -24.22 0.43 -14.45
N GLU A 622 -23.09 0.11 -15.09
CA GLU A 622 -23.02 -0.48 -16.43
C GLU A 622 -23.72 -1.85 -16.52
N ARG A 623 -23.75 -2.61 -15.40
CA ARG A 623 -24.47 -3.89 -15.31
C ARG A 623 -25.95 -3.71 -15.04
N LEU A 624 -26.32 -2.69 -14.25
CA LEU A 624 -27.71 -2.30 -14.03
C LEU A 624 -28.34 -1.87 -15.36
N ASP A 625 -27.74 -0.93 -16.07
CA ASP A 625 -28.28 -0.40 -17.34
C ASP A 625 -28.39 -1.50 -18.40
N PHE A 626 -27.38 -2.37 -18.50
CA PHE A 626 -27.44 -3.55 -19.34
C PHE A 626 -28.63 -4.45 -18.95
N PHE A 627 -28.76 -4.85 -17.68
CA PHE A 627 -29.86 -5.69 -17.20
C PHE A 627 -31.24 -5.02 -17.34
N MET A 628 -31.32 -3.69 -17.20
CA MET A 628 -32.55 -2.93 -17.41
C MET A 628 -32.96 -2.91 -18.89
N SER A 629 -31.99 -2.75 -19.81
CA SER A 629 -32.20 -2.72 -21.27
C SER A 629 -32.63 -4.07 -21.89
N LEU A 630 -32.36 -5.19 -21.22
CA LEU A 630 -32.73 -6.52 -21.73
C LEU A 630 -34.26 -6.72 -21.85
N PRO A 631 -34.76 -7.40 -22.91
CA PRO A 631 -36.16 -7.83 -22.95
C PRO A 631 -36.43 -8.87 -21.86
N ALA A 632 -37.67 -8.93 -21.36
CA ALA A 632 -38.05 -9.72 -20.18
C ALA A 632 -37.61 -11.21 -20.24
N ALA A 633 -37.69 -11.85 -21.41
CA ALA A 633 -37.25 -13.23 -21.60
C ALA A 633 -35.72 -13.44 -21.40
N ALA A 634 -34.90 -12.42 -21.72
CA ALA A 634 -33.45 -12.48 -21.57
C ALA A 634 -32.97 -12.16 -20.13
N LYS A 635 -33.79 -11.46 -19.33
CA LYS A 635 -33.46 -11.16 -17.92
C LYS A 635 -33.30 -12.43 -17.08
N GLN A 636 -34.04 -13.49 -17.40
CA GLN A 636 -33.88 -14.80 -16.76
C GLN A 636 -32.50 -15.41 -17.03
N GLU A 637 -32.02 -15.37 -18.28
CA GLU A 637 -30.71 -15.93 -18.62
C GLU A 637 -29.56 -15.10 -18.03
N ALA A 638 -29.67 -13.76 -18.05
CA ALA A 638 -28.70 -12.88 -17.41
C ALA A 638 -28.63 -13.07 -15.88
N ALA A 639 -29.76 -13.23 -15.19
CA ALA A 639 -29.79 -13.53 -13.76
C ALA A 639 -29.19 -14.92 -13.44
N CYS A 640 -29.35 -15.91 -14.32
CA CYS A 640 -28.68 -17.21 -14.19
C CYS A 640 -27.16 -17.11 -14.44
N MET A 641 -26.70 -16.31 -15.41
CA MET A 641 -25.27 -16.09 -15.64
C MET A 641 -24.58 -15.39 -14.45
N ALA A 642 -25.29 -14.49 -13.77
CA ALA A 642 -24.82 -13.84 -12.53
C ALA A 642 -24.61 -14.82 -11.35
N LEU A 643 -25.00 -16.09 -11.49
CA LEU A 643 -24.95 -17.13 -10.46
C LEU A 643 -23.92 -18.25 -10.74
N ASP A 644 -23.23 -18.24 -11.90
CA ASP A 644 -22.16 -19.20 -12.22
C ASP A 644 -20.76 -18.54 -12.20
N PRO A 645 -20.00 -18.66 -11.09
CA PRO A 645 -18.66 -18.08 -10.96
C PRO A 645 -17.59 -18.76 -11.82
N SER A 646 -17.90 -19.83 -12.57
CA SER A 646 -16.98 -20.48 -13.50
C SER A 646 -17.03 -19.92 -14.93
N SER A 647 -18.08 -19.15 -15.25
CA SER A 647 -18.39 -18.72 -16.62
C SER A 647 -17.57 -17.52 -17.13
N TRP A 648 -17.24 -16.56 -16.26
CA TRP A 648 -16.65 -15.27 -16.65
C TRP A 648 -15.20 -15.40 -17.16
N ILE A 649 -14.38 -16.25 -16.51
CA ILE A 649 -12.96 -16.47 -16.86
C ILE A 649 -12.78 -16.93 -18.33
N ARG A 650 -13.78 -17.61 -18.90
CA ARG A 650 -13.74 -18.06 -20.31
C ARG A 650 -14.20 -17.00 -21.32
N ASN A 651 -15.03 -16.05 -20.90
CA ASN A 651 -15.76 -15.17 -21.82
C ASN A 651 -15.11 -13.79 -22.02
N VAL A 652 -14.30 -13.29 -21.08
CA VAL A 652 -13.52 -12.04 -21.28
C VAL A 652 -12.61 -12.13 -22.52
N ILE A 653 -12.09 -13.33 -22.83
CA ILE A 653 -11.24 -13.60 -24.01
C ILE A 653 -12.07 -13.75 -25.32
N TYR A 654 -13.39 -13.88 -25.23
CA TYR A 654 -14.28 -14.19 -26.36
C TYR A 654 -15.13 -13.02 -26.87
N PHE A 655 -15.38 -11.99 -26.05
CA PHE A 655 -16.28 -10.90 -26.42
C PHE A 655 -15.75 -10.01 -27.56
N ASP A 656 -14.47 -9.65 -27.51
CA ASP A 656 -13.82 -8.72 -28.45
C ASP A 656 -13.80 -9.20 -29.92
N LYS A 657 -14.05 -10.49 -30.17
CA LYS A 657 -14.06 -11.07 -31.53
C LYS A 657 -15.42 -11.49 -32.06
N ARG A 658 -16.49 -11.39 -31.25
CA ARG A 658 -17.82 -11.91 -31.65
C ARG A 658 -18.80 -10.86 -32.16
N ALA A 659 -18.59 -9.58 -31.85
CA ALA A 659 -19.39 -8.47 -32.39
C ALA A 659 -19.41 -8.45 -33.93
N ALA A 660 -18.32 -8.88 -34.58
CA ALA A 660 -18.20 -8.99 -36.04
C ALA A 660 -18.91 -10.22 -36.66
N TRP A 661 -19.55 -11.10 -35.87
CA TRP A 661 -20.06 -12.41 -36.33
C TRP A 661 -21.54 -12.69 -36.00
N MET A 662 -22.29 -11.72 -35.46
CA MET A 662 -23.70 -11.89 -35.08
C MET A 662 -24.70 -11.28 -36.09
N ALA A 663 -24.31 -11.21 -37.37
CA ALA A 663 -25.12 -10.67 -38.47
C ALA A 663 -25.82 -11.75 -39.33
N LEU A 664 -26.11 -12.93 -38.76
CA LEU A 664 -26.75 -14.05 -39.46
C LEU A 664 -27.85 -14.72 -38.61
N ASP A 665 -28.78 -15.36 -39.31
CA ASP A 665 -30.11 -15.83 -38.89
C ASP A 665 -30.14 -16.69 -37.59
N PRO A 666 -31.01 -16.36 -36.59
CA PRO A 666 -31.11 -17.09 -35.32
C PRO A 666 -32.04 -18.32 -35.35
N SER A 667 -32.64 -18.69 -36.49
CA SER A 667 -33.69 -19.73 -36.58
C SER A 667 -33.23 -21.18 -36.36
N SER A 668 -31.93 -21.43 -36.15
CA SER A 668 -31.43 -22.76 -35.80
C SER A 668 -30.44 -22.75 -34.64
N TRP A 669 -30.83 -23.37 -33.51
CA TRP A 669 -30.25 -24.60 -32.94
C TRP A 669 -31.03 -24.99 -31.67
N LYS A 670 -31.25 -26.28 -31.43
CA LYS A 670 -31.89 -26.80 -30.20
C LYS A 670 -30.87 -27.48 -29.31
N PHE A 671 -30.87 -27.13 -28.02
CA PHE A 671 -30.07 -27.83 -27.01
C PHE A 671 -30.69 -29.17 -26.60
N SER A 672 -29.84 -30.13 -26.24
CA SER A 672 -30.23 -31.34 -25.50
C SER A 672 -29.13 -31.80 -24.52
N SER A 673 -29.34 -31.48 -23.25
CA SER A 673 -28.93 -32.22 -22.04
C SER A 673 -27.48 -32.71 -21.85
N PHE A 674 -26.83 -32.23 -20.79
CA PHE A 674 -25.68 -32.88 -20.14
C PHE A 674 -26.06 -34.22 -19.49
N LYS A 675 -25.09 -35.14 -19.34
CA LYS A 675 -25.00 -36.09 -18.21
C LYS A 675 -23.54 -36.37 -17.83
N HIS A 676 -23.31 -36.61 -16.54
CA HIS A 676 -22.03 -37.05 -15.95
C HIS A 676 -21.93 -38.59 -15.90
N VAL A 677 -20.73 -39.14 -16.12
CA VAL A 677 -20.26 -40.44 -15.59
C VAL A 677 -18.75 -40.32 -15.32
N GLU A 678 -18.25 -40.99 -14.28
CA GLU A 678 -16.82 -41.02 -13.91
C GLU A 678 -15.97 -42.04 -14.72
N LYS A 679 -14.64 -41.92 -14.58
CA LYS A 679 -13.62 -43.00 -14.65
C LYS A 679 -13.78 -44.08 -15.73
N GLY A 680 -12.93 -44.01 -16.77
CA GLY A 680 -12.60 -45.18 -17.59
C GLY A 680 -11.96 -44.85 -18.94
N MET A 681 -10.80 -45.42 -19.21
CA MET A 681 -10.18 -45.41 -20.54
C MET A 681 -10.77 -46.55 -21.36
N VAL A 682 -11.58 -46.24 -22.37
CA VAL A 682 -12.08 -47.22 -23.36
C VAL A 682 -11.97 -46.63 -24.77
N VAL A 683 -11.41 -47.41 -25.69
CA VAL A 683 -11.35 -47.09 -27.12
C VAL A 683 -12.62 -47.62 -27.79
N PHE A 684 -13.28 -46.79 -28.61
CA PHE A 684 -14.30 -47.25 -29.54
C PHE A 684 -13.96 -46.82 -30.97
N VAL A 685 -14.00 -47.80 -31.86
CA VAL A 685 -14.02 -47.65 -33.32
C VAL A 685 -15.40 -48.12 -33.76
N ASP A 686 -16.09 -47.38 -34.63
CA ASP A 686 -17.24 -47.93 -35.35
C ASP A 686 -17.34 -47.41 -36.80
N LYS A 687 -18.17 -48.06 -37.61
CA LYS A 687 -18.08 -48.12 -39.07
C LYS A 687 -19.28 -47.51 -39.78
N GLY A 688 -18.97 -46.74 -40.82
CA GLY A 688 -19.61 -46.78 -42.15
C GLY A 688 -21.15 -46.90 -42.27
N SER A 689 -21.82 -45.76 -42.39
CA SER A 689 -22.97 -45.50 -43.30
C SER A 689 -23.31 -44.00 -43.24
N GLY A 690 -23.99 -43.37 -44.20
CA GLY A 690 -24.44 -43.78 -45.54
C GLY A 690 -25.01 -42.53 -46.25
N ILE A 691 -24.80 -42.36 -47.56
CA ILE A 691 -25.05 -41.09 -48.26
C ILE A 691 -26.55 -40.87 -48.54
N GLN A 692 -27.05 -39.65 -48.31
CA GLN A 692 -28.09 -39.07 -49.18
C GLN A 692 -27.95 -37.55 -49.33
N ILE A 693 -28.03 -37.07 -50.58
CA ILE A 693 -27.97 -35.65 -50.98
C ILE A 693 -29.37 -35.24 -51.48
N ARG A 694 -29.79 -34.00 -51.22
CA ARG A 694 -30.95 -33.37 -51.89
C ARG A 694 -30.56 -32.02 -52.53
N PRO A 695 -31.00 -31.73 -53.76
CA PRO A 695 -30.68 -30.48 -54.46
C PRO A 695 -31.64 -29.32 -54.13
N PRO A 696 -31.27 -28.06 -54.43
CA PRO A 696 -32.10 -26.87 -54.23
C PRO A 696 -33.14 -26.64 -55.35
N PRO A 697 -34.21 -25.87 -55.11
CA PRO A 697 -35.19 -25.47 -56.12
C PRO A 697 -34.70 -24.34 -57.04
N ARG A 698 -35.25 -24.25 -58.27
CA ARG A 698 -34.96 -23.21 -59.29
C ARG A 698 -36.17 -22.30 -59.56
N PHE A 699 -35.92 -21.02 -59.83
CA PHE A 699 -36.69 -20.08 -60.68
C PHE A 699 -35.79 -18.82 -60.88
N ARG A 700 -35.72 -18.10 -62.01
CA ARG A 700 -36.18 -18.34 -63.41
C ARG A 700 -35.36 -17.43 -64.37
N ASP A 701 -35.20 -17.85 -65.62
CA ASP A 701 -34.57 -17.13 -66.76
C ASP A 701 -35.40 -15.91 -67.26
N PRO A 702 -34.99 -15.08 -68.26
CA PRO A 702 -33.81 -15.19 -69.16
C PRO A 702 -32.99 -13.91 -69.47
N ASP A 703 -31.79 -14.07 -70.05
CA ASP A 703 -31.48 -13.62 -71.43
C ASP A 703 -30.15 -14.21 -71.96
N SER A 704 -29.88 -14.10 -73.27
CA SER A 704 -28.89 -14.92 -74.02
C SER A 704 -28.30 -14.16 -75.24
N PRO A 705 -27.34 -14.67 -76.07
CA PRO A 705 -26.88 -16.07 -76.22
C PRO A 705 -25.36 -16.33 -76.43
N SER A 706 -25.02 -17.63 -76.38
CA SER A 706 -23.99 -18.41 -77.14
C SER A 706 -22.52 -17.90 -77.25
N SER A 707 -21.50 -18.77 -77.26
CA SER A 707 -21.47 -20.09 -77.90
C SER A 707 -20.38 -21.07 -77.40
N ASN A 708 -20.69 -22.36 -77.59
CA ASN A 708 -19.82 -23.53 -77.81
C ASN A 708 -18.98 -24.14 -76.67
N ILE A 709 -18.93 -25.47 -76.72
CA ILE A 709 -18.35 -26.42 -75.76
C ILE A 709 -17.44 -27.37 -76.53
N THR A 710 -16.29 -27.75 -75.97
CA THR A 710 -15.76 -29.13 -76.09
C THR A 710 -14.76 -29.39 -74.95
N ALA A 711 -14.73 -30.62 -74.45
CA ALA A 711 -13.91 -31.00 -73.30
C ALA A 711 -12.62 -31.73 -73.71
N THR A 712 -11.58 -31.61 -72.91
CA THR A 712 -10.39 -32.48 -72.90
C THR A 712 -9.95 -32.75 -71.45
N ASP A 713 -9.08 -33.75 -71.29
CA ASP A 713 -8.99 -34.61 -70.11
C ASP A 713 -8.51 -34.01 -68.78
N ALA A 714 -8.69 -34.82 -67.73
CA ALA A 714 -8.32 -34.52 -66.36
C ALA A 714 -6.81 -34.30 -66.16
N SER A 715 -6.46 -33.37 -65.28
CA SER A 715 -5.11 -33.22 -64.72
C SER A 715 -5.15 -33.22 -63.19
N THR A 716 -4.18 -33.90 -62.58
CA THR A 716 -4.13 -34.13 -61.14
C THR A 716 -3.55 -32.92 -60.40
N VAL A 717 -4.35 -32.25 -59.58
CA VAL A 717 -3.86 -31.13 -58.74
C VAL A 717 -3.40 -31.67 -57.38
N SER A 718 -2.09 -31.70 -57.17
CA SER A 718 -1.50 -31.94 -55.86
C SER A 718 -1.63 -30.69 -54.97
N VAL A 719 -2.34 -30.78 -53.86
CA VAL A 719 -2.38 -29.70 -52.86
C VAL A 719 -1.04 -29.68 -52.11
N ARG A 720 -0.21 -28.67 -52.41
CA ARG A 720 0.92 -28.32 -51.54
C ARG A 720 0.37 -27.86 -50.19
N ALA A 721 0.75 -28.54 -49.11
CA ALA A 721 0.62 -28.00 -47.78
C ALA A 721 1.63 -26.86 -47.62
N ASP A 722 1.16 -25.62 -47.54
CA ASP A 722 2.01 -24.47 -47.23
C ASP A 722 2.40 -24.56 -45.74
N ILE A 723 3.56 -25.17 -45.47
CA ILE A 723 4.18 -25.17 -44.14
C ILE A 723 4.69 -23.75 -43.92
N GLN A 724 3.80 -22.88 -43.47
CA GLN A 724 4.10 -21.49 -43.15
C GLN A 724 5.14 -21.47 -42.01
N CYS A 725 6.40 -21.33 -42.39
CA CYS A 725 7.53 -21.44 -41.47
C CYS A 725 7.48 -20.28 -40.48
N ARG A 726 6.93 -20.54 -39.28
CA ARG A 726 6.98 -19.60 -38.17
C ARG A 726 8.45 -19.27 -37.93
N LYS A 727 8.82 -17.98 -38.06
CA LYS A 727 10.14 -17.49 -37.66
C LYS A 727 10.41 -18.00 -36.25
N ARG A 728 11.60 -18.58 -36.01
CA ARG A 728 12.00 -19.00 -34.66
C ARG A 728 11.87 -17.80 -33.72
N PRO A 729 11.44 -18.00 -32.46
CA PRO A 729 11.54 -16.94 -31.47
C PRO A 729 12.99 -16.47 -31.36
N VAL A 730 13.17 -15.18 -31.06
CA VAL A 730 14.46 -14.61 -30.73
C VAL A 730 14.65 -14.79 -29.23
N THR A 731 15.65 -15.57 -28.83
CA THR A 731 15.83 -16.07 -27.46
C THR A 731 16.99 -15.35 -26.77
N ALA A 732 16.90 -15.14 -25.46
CA ALA A 732 18.00 -14.52 -24.70
C ALA A 732 19.08 -15.57 -24.39
N ASN A 733 20.31 -15.32 -24.81
CA ASN A 733 21.47 -16.15 -24.45
C ASN A 733 22.02 -15.78 -23.06
N SER A 734 22.03 -14.48 -22.75
CA SER A 734 22.58 -13.96 -21.51
C SER A 734 21.92 -12.64 -21.12
N VAL A 735 21.99 -12.34 -19.82
CA VAL A 735 21.67 -11.02 -19.27
C VAL A 735 22.98 -10.38 -18.82
N SER A 736 23.23 -9.16 -19.28
CA SER A 736 24.24 -8.26 -18.71
C SER A 736 23.58 -7.44 -17.62
N PHE A 737 24.16 -7.49 -16.43
CA PHE A 737 23.82 -6.71 -15.26
C PHE A 737 25.04 -5.86 -14.89
N ASN A 738 24.82 -4.61 -14.49
CA ASN A 738 25.81 -3.81 -13.78
C ASN A 738 25.12 -3.05 -12.65
N ASN A 739 25.68 -3.16 -11.43
CA ASN A 739 25.30 -2.38 -10.26
C ASN A 739 26.55 -1.70 -9.71
N GLU A 740 26.87 -0.53 -10.28
CA GLU A 740 28.01 0.28 -9.90
C GLU A 740 27.63 1.31 -8.82
N LYS A 741 28.41 1.29 -7.74
CA LYS A 741 28.53 2.45 -6.84
C LYS A 741 29.74 3.28 -7.28
N LYS A 742 29.78 4.55 -6.89
CA LYS A 742 30.55 5.59 -7.57
C LYS A 742 32.04 5.31 -7.45
N ASN A 743 32.67 5.04 -8.60
CA ASN A 743 34.00 4.45 -8.62
C ASN A 743 35.12 5.41 -8.19
N SER A 744 35.58 5.27 -6.94
CA SER A 744 36.96 5.61 -6.53
C SER A 744 37.52 4.62 -5.50
N CYS A 745 37.91 3.43 -5.98
CA CYS A 745 38.79 2.48 -5.27
C CYS A 745 38.29 1.89 -3.94
N GLY A 746 37.03 1.42 -3.89
CA GLY A 746 36.58 0.45 -2.87
C GLY A 746 35.34 0.88 -2.10
N GLY A 747 34.18 0.35 -2.51
CA GLY A 747 32.90 0.51 -1.81
C GLY A 747 32.17 1.84 -2.05
N GLU A 748 30.85 1.82 -1.85
CA GLU A 748 30.12 2.94 -1.23
C GLU A 748 29.09 2.34 -0.25
N GLN A 749 29.56 2.13 0.97
CA GLN A 749 28.72 2.27 2.15
C GLN A 749 29.15 3.60 2.78
N LYS A 750 28.21 4.43 3.22
CA LYS A 750 28.49 5.81 3.62
C LYS A 750 27.99 6.09 5.03
N LYS A 751 28.91 6.52 5.89
CA LYS A 751 28.61 7.04 7.23
C LYS A 751 27.91 8.38 7.08
N GLU A 752 26.60 8.39 7.31
CA GLU A 752 25.74 9.59 7.32
C GLU A 752 25.28 9.90 8.75
N THR A 753 24.58 11.02 8.94
CA THR A 753 23.89 11.31 10.21
C THR A 753 22.40 11.05 10.05
N ILE A 754 21.83 10.27 10.98
CA ILE A 754 20.39 10.02 11.08
C ILE A 754 19.82 10.76 12.29
N HIS A 755 18.54 11.14 12.20
CA HIS A 755 17.88 12.10 13.10
C HIS A 755 16.56 11.54 13.64
N ASN A 756 16.61 10.92 14.82
CA ASN A 756 15.42 10.61 15.60
C ASN A 756 14.86 11.89 16.22
N VAL A 757 13.54 12.06 16.24
CA VAL A 757 12.86 13.20 16.87
C VAL A 757 12.00 12.71 18.04
N PHE A 758 12.09 13.38 19.18
CA PHE A 758 11.32 13.05 20.39
C PHE A 758 10.54 14.24 20.92
N ALA A 759 9.32 14.01 21.37
CA ALA A 759 8.55 14.93 22.21
C ALA A 759 8.13 14.26 23.52
N VAL A 760 8.26 14.96 24.65
CA VAL A 760 8.09 14.40 25.99
C VAL A 760 6.98 15.13 26.76
N ILE A 761 5.89 14.43 27.06
CA ILE A 761 4.83 14.90 27.95
C ILE A 761 5.11 14.32 29.35
N LYS A 762 5.72 15.13 30.21
CA LYS A 762 6.18 14.68 31.53
C LYS A 762 5.00 14.31 32.45
N GLY A 763 5.11 13.13 33.08
CA GLY A 763 4.16 12.64 34.07
C GLY A 763 4.16 13.46 35.37
N SER A 764 3.01 13.42 36.06
CA SER A 764 2.75 14.19 37.29
C SER A 764 3.01 13.41 38.59
N GLU A 765 2.91 12.08 38.59
CA GLU A 765 3.19 11.22 39.75
C GLU A 765 4.37 10.27 39.49
N GLU A 766 4.25 9.43 38.45
CA GLU A 766 5.22 8.40 38.06
C GLU A 766 6.03 8.91 36.84
N ALA A 767 6.68 10.07 37.01
CA ALA A 767 7.36 10.80 35.93
C ALA A 767 8.56 10.04 35.32
N ASP A 768 9.06 9.02 36.01
CA ASP A 768 10.12 8.08 35.61
C ASP A 768 9.57 6.75 35.09
N ARG A 769 8.26 6.63 34.82
CA ARG A 769 7.66 5.56 34.02
C ARG A 769 7.29 6.10 32.63
N TYR A 770 7.64 5.37 31.58
CA TYR A 770 7.56 5.83 30.19
C TYR A 770 6.57 4.99 29.38
N VAL A 771 5.58 5.65 28.77
CA VAL A 771 4.71 5.10 27.73
C VAL A 771 5.19 5.67 26.40
N LEU A 772 5.70 4.82 25.51
CA LEU A 772 6.32 5.26 24.25
C LEU A 772 5.40 4.98 23.07
N LEU A 773 5.24 5.96 22.18
CA LEU A 773 4.56 5.83 20.89
C LEU A 773 5.61 6.06 19.81
N GLY A 774 5.75 5.16 18.84
CA GLY A 774 6.80 5.22 17.82
C GLY A 774 6.35 4.83 16.42
N ASN A 775 7.08 5.38 15.45
CA ASN A 775 6.84 5.33 14.01
C ASN A 775 8.12 5.85 13.31
N HIS A 776 8.58 5.23 12.22
CA HIS A 776 9.66 5.82 11.41
C HIS A 776 9.15 6.92 10.48
N ARG A 777 10.08 7.61 9.81
CA ARG A 777 9.80 8.82 9.02
C ARG A 777 10.59 8.87 7.71
N ASP A 778 11.70 8.14 7.63
CA ASP A 778 12.34 7.87 6.35
C ASP A 778 11.51 6.87 5.53
N ALA A 779 11.57 7.05 4.21
CA ALA A 779 10.93 6.20 3.23
C ALA A 779 11.81 6.09 1.98
N TRP A 780 11.72 5.00 1.23
CA TRP A 780 12.41 4.87 -0.06
C TRP A 780 12.08 5.98 -1.06
N THR A 781 10.85 6.49 -1.03
CA THR A 781 10.33 7.51 -1.94
C THR A 781 9.58 8.59 -1.15
N TYR A 782 8.29 8.82 -1.40
CA TYR A 782 7.44 9.78 -0.68
C TYR A 782 6.72 9.16 0.52
N GLY A 783 6.56 7.83 0.52
CA GLY A 783 6.13 7.05 1.67
C GLY A 783 4.78 7.44 2.28
N ALA A 784 3.72 7.57 1.49
CA ALA A 784 2.44 8.06 1.99
C ALA A 784 1.65 7.02 2.78
N VAL A 785 1.79 5.74 2.44
CA VAL A 785 1.45 4.64 3.34
C VAL A 785 2.61 4.46 4.31
N ASP A 786 3.81 4.28 3.76
CA ASP A 786 4.98 3.72 4.42
C ASP A 786 6.11 4.77 4.54
N PRO A 787 6.31 5.44 5.71
CA PRO A 787 5.59 5.31 6.99
C PRO A 787 4.63 6.46 7.30
N ASN A 788 4.47 7.44 6.39
CA ASN A 788 3.93 8.74 6.79
C ASN A 788 2.43 8.72 7.13
N SER A 789 1.70 7.63 6.84
CA SER A 789 0.36 7.42 7.37
C SER A 789 0.38 7.31 8.91
N GLY A 790 1.37 6.61 9.47
CA GLY A 790 1.66 6.57 10.91
C GLY A 790 2.22 7.90 11.42
N THR A 791 3.11 8.56 10.68
CA THR A 791 3.66 9.86 11.11
C THR A 791 2.55 10.91 11.20
N ALA A 792 1.63 10.97 10.23
CA ALA A 792 0.48 11.86 10.25
C ALA A 792 -0.48 11.54 11.42
N ALA A 793 -0.67 10.26 11.75
CA ALA A 793 -1.42 9.85 12.94
C ALA A 793 -0.71 10.27 14.25
N LEU A 794 0.62 10.15 14.35
CA LEU A 794 1.42 10.55 15.51
C LEU A 794 1.36 12.07 15.76
N LEU A 795 1.45 12.88 14.69
CA LEU A 795 1.28 14.33 14.78
C LEU A 795 -0.15 14.70 15.25
N ASP A 796 -1.17 13.96 14.82
CA ASP A 796 -2.54 14.18 15.29
C ASP A 796 -2.74 13.77 16.76
N ILE A 797 -2.13 12.67 17.21
CA ILE A 797 -2.10 12.28 18.63
C ILE A 797 -1.42 13.37 19.47
N ALA A 798 -0.27 13.89 19.02
CA ALA A 798 0.41 14.99 19.69
C ALA A 798 -0.49 16.22 19.85
N ARG A 799 -1.20 16.60 18.77
CA ARG A 799 -2.18 17.70 18.77
C ARG A 799 -3.31 17.44 19.78
N ARG A 800 -3.88 16.24 19.80
CA ARG A 800 -4.96 15.84 20.73
C ARG A 800 -4.48 15.87 22.19
N PHE A 801 -3.29 15.35 22.50
CA PHE A 801 -2.73 15.45 23.85
C PHE A 801 -2.45 16.90 24.26
N SER A 802 -1.97 17.76 23.37
CA SER A 802 -1.85 19.20 23.62
C SER A 802 -3.21 19.85 23.94
N LEU A 803 -4.30 19.44 23.27
CA LEU A 803 -5.65 19.90 23.59
C LEU A 803 -6.12 19.40 24.97
N LEU A 804 -5.82 18.14 25.35
CA LEU A 804 -6.08 17.66 26.71
C LEU A 804 -5.31 18.49 27.75
N MET A 805 -4.02 18.75 27.54
CA MET A 805 -3.19 19.57 28.44
C MET A 805 -3.76 20.98 28.63
N ARG A 806 -4.25 21.60 27.55
CA ARG A 806 -4.92 22.91 27.60
C ARG A 806 -6.27 22.88 28.33
N SER A 807 -6.89 21.70 28.50
CA SER A 807 -8.08 21.50 29.33
C SER A 807 -7.78 21.22 30.81
N GLY A 808 -6.50 21.19 31.20
CA GLY A 808 -6.05 20.95 32.58
C GLY A 808 -5.74 19.49 32.92
N TRP A 809 -5.67 18.60 31.92
CA TRP A 809 -5.18 17.23 32.10
C TRP A 809 -3.65 17.19 32.14
N SER A 810 -3.09 16.35 33.01
CA SER A 810 -1.66 16.01 33.03
C SER A 810 -1.54 14.50 33.26
N PRO A 811 -0.77 13.76 32.45
CA PRO A 811 -0.71 12.31 32.59
C PRO A 811 -0.07 11.90 33.92
N ARG A 812 -0.40 10.72 34.41
CA ARG A 812 0.18 10.18 35.64
C ARG A 812 1.64 9.76 35.43
N ARG A 813 1.91 9.11 34.29
CA ARG A 813 3.23 8.67 33.77
C ARG A 813 3.72 9.58 32.65
N THR A 814 4.99 9.51 32.28
CA THR A 814 5.53 10.28 31.14
C THR A 814 5.19 9.60 29.82
N ILE A 815 4.64 10.37 28.86
CA ILE A 815 4.45 9.92 27.48
C ILE A 815 5.61 10.43 26.62
N ILE A 816 6.18 9.55 25.78
CA ILE A 816 7.23 9.89 24.82
C ILE A 816 6.73 9.58 23.42
N LEU A 817 6.68 10.60 22.56
CA LEU A 817 6.40 10.46 21.14
C LEU A 817 7.73 10.38 20.39
N CYS A 818 7.92 9.35 19.57
CA CYS A 818 9.17 9.02 18.90
C CYS A 818 8.94 8.98 17.39
N SER A 819 9.79 9.69 16.63
CA SER A 819 9.87 9.58 15.17
C SER A 819 11.27 9.11 14.80
N TRP A 820 11.36 7.88 14.30
CA TRP A 820 12.61 7.20 13.97
C TRP A 820 13.12 7.59 12.56
N ASP A 821 14.36 7.25 12.25
CA ASP A 821 15.05 7.51 10.98
C ASP A 821 15.98 6.32 10.66
N ALA A 822 16.19 6.03 9.38
CA ALA A 822 16.85 4.81 8.90
C ALA A 822 16.21 3.50 9.38
N GLU A 823 14.87 3.43 9.43
CA GLU A 823 14.18 2.12 9.57
C GLU A 823 14.39 1.27 8.32
N GLU A 824 14.21 1.87 7.14
CA GLU A 824 14.27 1.23 5.82
C GLU A 824 15.60 0.50 5.55
N PHE A 825 16.61 0.89 6.33
CA PHE A 825 17.99 0.41 6.30
C PHE A 825 18.29 -0.66 7.36
N GLY A 826 17.31 -1.09 8.17
CA GLY A 826 17.42 -2.15 9.18
C GLY A 826 17.04 -1.74 10.62
N MET A 827 15.96 -0.97 10.83
CA MET A 827 15.52 -0.46 12.15
C MET A 827 16.64 0.28 12.89
N ILE A 828 17.45 1.09 12.17
CA ILE A 828 18.70 1.62 12.72
C ILE A 828 18.42 2.65 13.82
N GLY A 829 17.57 3.65 13.54
CA GLY A 829 17.29 4.73 14.50
C GLY A 829 16.70 4.24 15.81
N SER A 830 15.75 3.30 15.77
CA SER A 830 15.18 2.69 16.98
C SER A 830 16.18 1.76 17.69
N THR A 831 16.93 0.93 16.96
CA THR A 831 17.91 0.00 17.53
C THR A 831 19.02 0.74 18.27
N GLU A 832 19.70 1.68 17.61
CA GLU A 832 20.80 2.47 18.21
C GLU A 832 20.35 3.22 19.47
N TRP A 833 19.12 3.76 19.45
CA TRP A 833 18.56 4.45 20.61
C TRP A 833 18.18 3.50 21.75
N VAL A 834 17.64 2.31 21.44
CA VAL A 834 17.32 1.29 22.45
C VAL A 834 18.59 0.73 23.08
N GLU A 835 19.64 0.48 22.31
CA GLU A 835 20.93 0.02 22.83
C GLU A 835 21.58 1.08 23.73
N GLN A 836 21.61 2.34 23.29
CA GLN A 836 22.08 3.47 24.09
C GLN A 836 21.29 3.65 25.41
N ASN A 837 20.00 3.32 25.42
CA ASN A 837 19.10 3.54 26.56
C ASN A 837 18.71 2.26 27.33
N LEU A 838 19.34 1.10 27.06
CA LEU A 838 18.89 -0.21 27.52
C LEU A 838 18.67 -0.28 29.05
N LEU A 839 19.56 0.32 29.84
CA LEU A 839 19.45 0.39 31.31
C LEU A 839 18.27 1.26 31.79
N ASN A 840 17.96 2.35 31.07
CA ASN A 840 16.77 3.17 31.33
C ASN A 840 15.50 2.40 30.92
N LEU A 841 15.49 1.77 29.75
CA LEU A 841 14.31 1.06 29.25
C LEU A 841 13.96 -0.18 30.09
N GLY A 842 14.97 -0.91 30.59
CA GLY A 842 14.78 -2.02 31.52
C GLY A 842 14.12 -1.62 32.85
N SER A 843 14.33 -0.39 33.31
CA SER A 843 13.85 0.11 34.61
C SER A 843 12.64 1.07 34.54
N LYS A 844 12.30 1.59 33.35
CA LYS A 844 11.33 2.70 33.20
C LYS A 844 10.28 2.50 32.10
N ALA A 845 10.55 1.70 31.07
CA ALA A 845 9.62 1.58 29.94
C ALA A 845 8.45 0.65 30.28
N VAL A 846 7.25 1.22 30.39
CA VAL A 846 6.01 0.49 30.63
C VAL A 846 5.64 -0.34 29.40
N ALA A 847 5.51 0.34 28.26
CA ALA A 847 5.18 -0.27 26.98
C ALA A 847 5.56 0.63 25.79
N TYR A 848 5.72 0.02 24.62
CA TYR A 848 5.99 0.67 23.33
C TYR A 848 4.85 0.39 22.33
N PHE A 849 4.34 1.43 21.67
CA PHE A 849 3.22 1.36 20.73
C PHE A 849 3.69 1.80 19.35
N ASN A 850 3.89 0.81 18.49
CA ASN A 850 4.26 0.98 17.10
C ASN A 850 3.03 1.27 16.26
N VAL A 851 3.10 2.29 15.42
CA VAL A 851 2.23 2.44 14.24
C VAL A 851 3.11 2.90 13.10
N ASP A 852 3.56 1.91 12.34
CA ASP A 852 4.27 2.00 11.08
C ASP A 852 3.33 2.58 10.00
N CYS A 853 2.92 1.77 9.03
CA CYS A 853 1.87 2.03 8.07
C CYS A 853 0.47 2.04 8.72
N ALA A 854 0.04 3.15 9.34
CA ALA A 854 -1.30 3.28 9.94
C ALA A 854 -2.44 2.80 9.03
N VAL A 855 -2.40 3.11 7.73
CA VAL A 855 -3.44 2.69 6.77
C VAL A 855 -2.86 2.29 5.41
N GLN A 856 -3.01 1.01 5.10
CA GLN A 856 -2.72 0.37 3.81
C GLN A 856 -4.02 0.00 3.06
N GLY A 857 -5.16 -0.10 3.76
CA GLY A 857 -6.45 -0.51 3.19
C GLY A 857 -7.54 -0.69 4.26
N PRO A 858 -8.60 -1.49 4.00
CA PRO A 858 -9.67 -1.74 4.96
C PRO A 858 -9.39 -2.93 5.91
N GLY A 859 -10.02 -2.90 7.09
CA GLY A 859 -9.94 -3.94 8.12
C GLY A 859 -8.76 -3.78 9.08
N LEU A 860 -9.00 -3.94 10.38
CA LEU A 860 -8.00 -3.76 11.44
C LEU A 860 -7.13 -5.01 11.65
N PHE A 861 -5.82 -4.79 11.73
CA PHE A 861 -4.80 -5.76 12.12
C PHE A 861 -4.02 -5.24 13.34
N VAL A 862 -3.63 -6.17 14.21
CA VAL A 862 -2.92 -5.86 15.46
C VAL A 862 -2.10 -7.07 15.89
N SER A 863 -0.87 -6.79 16.33
CA SER A 863 0.03 -7.75 16.97
C SER A 863 0.44 -7.21 18.35
N ALA A 864 0.39 -8.02 19.40
CA ALA A 864 0.71 -7.55 20.76
C ALA A 864 1.35 -8.62 21.65
N THR A 865 2.05 -8.18 22.71
CA THR A 865 2.37 -9.05 23.84
C THR A 865 1.08 -9.36 24.65
N PRO A 866 0.80 -10.63 25.03
CA PRO A 866 -0.53 -11.05 25.51
C PRO A 866 -1.13 -10.28 26.70
N GLN A 867 -0.33 -9.64 27.55
CA GLN A 867 -0.84 -8.87 28.68
C GLN A 867 -1.55 -7.57 28.26
N LEU A 868 -1.39 -7.12 27.02
CA LEU A 868 -2.02 -5.92 26.47
C LEU A 868 -3.35 -6.22 25.74
N ASP A 869 -3.70 -7.49 25.55
CA ASP A 869 -4.87 -7.92 24.77
C ASP A 869 -6.18 -7.30 25.26
N ASP A 870 -6.44 -7.41 26.55
CA ASP A 870 -7.70 -6.95 27.16
C ASP A 870 -7.83 -5.43 27.09
N LEU A 871 -6.73 -4.69 27.26
CA LEU A 871 -6.70 -3.24 27.11
C LEU A 871 -7.05 -2.83 25.67
N PHE A 872 -6.47 -3.48 24.67
CA PHE A 872 -6.77 -3.23 23.26
C PHE A 872 -8.24 -3.56 22.93
N VAL A 873 -8.75 -4.65 23.49
CA VAL A 873 -10.15 -5.08 23.40
C VAL A 873 -11.11 -4.16 24.16
N GLU A 874 -10.68 -3.47 25.22
CA GLU A 874 -11.44 -2.40 25.90
C GLU A 874 -11.47 -1.10 25.06
N VAL A 875 -10.36 -0.73 24.42
CA VAL A 875 -10.27 0.50 23.61
C VAL A 875 -11.04 0.38 22.30
N THR A 876 -10.93 -0.75 21.58
CA THR A 876 -11.69 -0.98 20.33
C THR A 876 -13.21 -1.02 20.52
N LYS A 877 -13.71 -1.19 21.75
CA LYS A 877 -15.14 -1.05 22.12
C LYS A 877 -15.59 0.40 22.36
N GLN A 878 -14.67 1.36 22.33
CA GLN A 878 -14.94 2.78 22.55
C GLN A 878 -14.70 3.63 21.30
N VAL A 879 -13.86 3.16 20.36
CA VAL A 879 -13.61 3.83 19.08
C VAL A 879 -14.60 3.36 18.02
N LYS A 880 -15.18 4.31 17.27
CA LYS A 880 -16.10 4.05 16.17
C LYS A 880 -15.39 3.44 14.96
N ASP A 881 -16.08 2.51 14.29
CA ASP A 881 -15.56 1.88 13.09
C ASP A 881 -15.51 2.88 11.92
N PRO A 882 -14.41 2.93 11.13
CA PRO A 882 -14.27 3.91 10.06
C PRO A 882 -15.05 3.52 8.80
N ASP A 883 -15.50 2.27 8.70
CA ASP A 883 -16.24 1.70 7.57
C ASP A 883 -17.72 1.42 7.93
N SER A 884 -18.19 1.85 9.12
CA SER A 884 -19.55 1.60 9.62
C SER A 884 -20.03 2.64 10.65
N GLU A 885 -21.04 3.44 10.31
CA GLU A 885 -21.55 4.56 11.15
C GLU A 885 -22.03 4.10 12.54
N ASN A 886 -22.65 2.93 12.62
CA ASN A 886 -23.38 2.48 13.80
C ASN A 886 -22.56 1.54 14.71
N GLU A 887 -21.56 0.84 14.17
CA GLU A 887 -20.73 -0.14 14.88
C GLU A 887 -19.51 0.51 15.56
N TYR A 888 -18.93 -0.19 16.55
CA TYR A 888 -17.59 0.08 17.08
C TYR A 888 -16.56 -0.86 16.41
N VAL A 889 -15.30 -0.44 16.39
CA VAL A 889 -14.19 -1.19 15.76
C VAL A 889 -14.16 -2.65 16.22
N TYR A 890 -14.36 -2.89 17.52
CA TYR A 890 -14.43 -4.22 18.10
C TYR A 890 -15.50 -5.10 17.43
N GLU A 891 -16.72 -4.59 17.24
CA GLU A 891 -17.85 -5.36 16.71
C GLU A 891 -17.58 -5.77 15.26
N ARG A 892 -17.04 -4.84 14.47
CA ARG A 892 -16.65 -5.06 13.07
C ARG A 892 -15.52 -6.09 12.93
N TRP A 893 -14.48 -5.94 13.76
CA TRP A 893 -13.29 -6.78 13.76
C TRP A 893 -13.58 -8.22 14.22
N VAL A 894 -14.42 -8.40 15.24
CA VAL A 894 -14.97 -9.71 15.65
C VAL A 894 -15.73 -10.37 14.49
N ALA A 895 -16.59 -9.62 13.80
CA ALA A 895 -17.40 -10.14 12.71
C ALA A 895 -16.54 -10.57 11.50
N ALA A 896 -15.54 -9.77 11.11
CA ALA A 896 -14.58 -10.10 10.07
C ALA A 896 -13.82 -11.40 10.38
N ASN A 897 -13.36 -11.56 11.62
CA ASN A 897 -12.62 -12.73 12.11
C ASN A 897 -13.52 -13.91 12.53
N ARG A 898 -14.74 -14.00 11.98
CA ARG A 898 -15.70 -15.10 12.20
C ARG A 898 -16.05 -15.38 13.67
N GLY A 899 -15.99 -14.36 14.53
CA GLY A 899 -16.25 -14.46 15.97
C GLY A 899 -15.02 -14.79 16.83
N VAL A 900 -13.80 -14.74 16.28
CA VAL A 900 -12.55 -14.98 17.03
C VAL A 900 -11.75 -13.68 17.14
N ASN A 901 -11.41 -13.26 18.37
CA ASN A 901 -10.48 -12.15 18.58
C ASN A 901 -9.05 -12.64 18.32
N GLN A 902 -8.55 -12.48 17.09
CA GLN A 902 -7.16 -12.81 16.75
C GLN A 902 -6.29 -11.56 16.79
N ILE A 903 -5.87 -11.20 18.01
CA ILE A 903 -4.65 -10.42 18.20
C ILE A 903 -3.49 -11.34 17.82
N GLN A 904 -2.70 -10.93 16.83
CA GLN A 904 -1.51 -11.66 16.41
C GLN A 904 -0.37 -11.42 17.42
N ARG A 905 0.74 -12.12 17.24
CA ARG A 905 1.90 -12.04 18.13
C ARG A 905 3.08 -11.46 17.37
N LEU A 906 3.85 -10.64 18.07
CA LEU A 906 5.01 -9.88 17.55
C LEU A 906 6.15 -10.85 17.23
N SER A 907 5.91 -11.62 16.17
CA SER A 907 6.64 -12.79 15.69
C SER A 907 7.64 -12.50 14.60
N ARG A 908 7.63 -11.25 14.18
CA ARG A 908 8.43 -10.72 13.11
C ARG A 908 9.40 -9.70 13.67
N VAL A 909 10.33 -9.32 12.82
CA VAL A 909 11.35 -8.31 13.06
C VAL A 909 11.38 -7.49 11.77
N ASP A 910 10.30 -6.72 11.59
CA ASP A 910 9.92 -6.01 10.36
C ASP A 910 9.34 -4.60 10.63
N SER A 911 9.57 -4.05 11.83
CA SER A 911 9.37 -2.63 12.19
C SER A 911 9.97 -2.33 13.58
N ASP A 912 10.00 -1.05 13.97
CA ASP A 912 10.70 -0.49 15.15
C ASP A 912 10.34 -1.10 16.52
N PHE A 913 9.26 -1.88 16.66
CA PHE A 913 8.97 -2.62 17.90
C PHE A 913 10.01 -3.70 18.22
N ALA A 914 10.77 -4.17 17.21
CA ALA A 914 11.70 -5.28 17.35
C ALA A 914 12.78 -5.06 18.44
N PRO A 915 13.56 -3.95 18.45
CA PRO A 915 14.51 -3.69 19.55
C PRO A 915 13.84 -3.53 20.92
N PHE A 916 12.67 -2.87 20.97
CA PHE A 916 11.93 -2.70 22.23
C PHE A 916 11.53 -4.04 22.86
N LEU A 917 10.93 -4.94 22.09
CA LEU A 917 10.51 -6.24 22.61
C LEU A 917 11.67 -7.26 22.68
N GLN A 918 12.34 -7.52 21.57
CA GLN A 918 13.25 -8.67 21.42
C GLN A 918 14.59 -8.47 22.13
N HIS A 919 15.04 -7.21 22.31
CA HIS A 919 16.30 -6.89 22.99
C HIS A 919 16.10 -6.27 24.38
N ALA A 920 15.15 -5.34 24.52
CA ALA A 920 14.90 -4.63 25.78
C ALA A 920 13.74 -5.18 26.63
N GLY A 921 12.96 -6.15 26.13
CA GLY A 921 11.87 -6.83 26.86
C GLY A 921 10.65 -5.95 27.19
N VAL A 922 10.45 -4.86 26.44
CA VAL A 922 9.37 -3.90 26.64
C VAL A 922 8.07 -4.46 26.04
N ALA A 923 7.00 -4.50 26.85
CA ALA A 923 5.67 -4.90 26.40
C ALA A 923 5.23 -4.03 25.21
N SER A 924 4.74 -4.63 24.13
CA SER A 924 4.63 -3.94 22.84
C SER A 924 3.34 -4.24 22.09
N ILE A 925 2.88 -3.28 21.29
CA ILE A 925 1.85 -3.44 20.24
C ILE A 925 2.38 -2.89 18.92
N ASP A 926 1.99 -3.53 17.83
CA ASP A 926 1.94 -2.97 16.48
C ASP A 926 0.49 -3.06 15.93
N LEU A 927 -0.02 -2.00 15.28
CA LEU A 927 -1.39 -1.98 14.76
C LEU A 927 -1.56 -1.13 13.48
N TYR A 928 -2.40 -1.60 12.55
CA TYR A 928 -2.62 -0.96 11.25
C TYR A 928 -3.93 -1.39 10.58
N PHE A 929 -4.35 -0.70 9.53
CA PHE A 929 -5.51 -1.06 8.69
C PHE A 929 -5.08 -1.54 7.30
N GLY A 930 -5.64 -2.64 6.78
CA GLY A 930 -5.17 -3.34 5.58
C GLY A 930 -4.08 -4.39 5.87
N ILE A 931 -3.64 -5.16 4.86
CA ILE A 931 -2.56 -6.17 5.02
C ILE A 931 -1.40 -5.91 4.04
N ASP A 932 -1.73 -5.74 2.76
CA ASP A 932 -0.80 -5.58 1.65
C ASP A 932 -1.30 -4.43 0.76
N PHE A 933 -0.40 -3.62 0.20
CA PHE A 933 -0.75 -2.58 -0.78
C PHE A 933 0.16 -2.63 -2.02
N PRO A 934 -0.36 -2.49 -3.26
CA PRO A 934 0.43 -2.68 -4.49
C PRO A 934 1.58 -1.68 -4.73
N ALA A 935 1.70 -0.63 -3.90
CA ALA A 935 2.67 0.46 -4.06
C ALA A 935 3.91 0.36 -3.13
N TYR A 936 3.98 -0.67 -2.29
CA TYR A 936 5.02 -0.87 -1.27
C TYR A 936 6.45 -0.69 -1.81
N HIS A 937 7.21 0.23 -1.20
CA HIS A 937 8.58 0.61 -1.56
C HIS A 937 8.80 1.09 -3.03
N THR A 938 7.72 1.46 -3.75
CA THR A 938 7.76 1.98 -5.13
C THR A 938 7.72 3.51 -5.16
N ALA A 939 7.91 4.12 -6.34
CA ALA A 939 7.61 5.55 -6.55
C ALA A 939 6.10 5.86 -6.65
N PHE A 940 5.23 4.84 -6.61
CA PHE A 940 3.78 5.02 -6.60
C PHE A 940 3.21 5.25 -5.20
N ASP A 941 3.93 4.85 -4.13
CA ASP A 941 3.50 5.24 -2.79
C ASP A 941 3.63 6.75 -2.64
N SER A 942 2.47 7.41 -2.52
CA SER A 942 2.32 8.85 -2.60
C SER A 942 0.92 9.28 -2.20
N TYR A 943 0.78 10.55 -1.83
CA TYR A 943 -0.48 11.11 -1.34
C TYR A 943 -1.66 10.82 -2.26
N ASP A 944 -1.44 10.89 -3.57
CA ASP A 944 -2.50 10.70 -4.56
C ASP A 944 -2.93 9.22 -4.63
N TRP A 945 -2.08 8.25 -4.26
CA TRP A 945 -2.50 6.87 -4.05
C TRP A 945 -3.38 6.75 -2.79
N MET A 946 -3.00 7.38 -1.68
CA MET A 946 -3.78 7.37 -0.44
C MET A 946 -5.17 7.98 -0.64
N MET A 947 -5.26 9.13 -1.32
CA MET A 947 -6.50 9.84 -1.64
C MET A 947 -7.46 9.06 -2.54
N ASN A 948 -6.97 8.12 -3.37
CA ASN A 948 -7.80 7.40 -4.33
C ASN A 948 -8.08 5.94 -3.94
N PHE A 949 -7.20 5.32 -3.15
CA PHE A 949 -7.26 3.88 -2.87
C PHE A 949 -7.12 3.52 -1.39
N GLY A 950 -6.19 4.15 -0.66
CA GLY A 950 -5.90 3.81 0.74
C GLY A 950 -6.98 4.24 1.73
N ASP A 951 -7.25 5.54 1.83
CA ASP A 951 -8.27 6.12 2.72
C ASP A 951 -8.76 7.48 2.17
N PRO A 952 -9.58 7.51 1.11
CA PRO A 952 -9.99 8.75 0.41
C PRO A 952 -10.63 9.85 1.28
N LEU A 953 -11.13 9.48 2.46
CA LEU A 953 -11.79 10.38 3.40
C LEU A 953 -11.05 10.50 4.74
N PHE A 954 -9.91 9.84 4.94
CA PHE A 954 -9.09 9.85 6.16
C PHE A 954 -9.84 9.37 7.44
N HIS A 955 -10.85 8.51 7.29
CA HIS A 955 -11.59 7.95 8.44
C HIS A 955 -10.75 6.90 9.18
N ARG A 956 -10.05 6.01 8.45
CA ARG A 956 -9.25 4.94 9.07
C ARG A 956 -8.07 5.53 9.82
N HIS A 957 -7.42 6.56 9.28
CA HIS A 957 -6.36 7.31 9.96
C HIS A 957 -6.84 7.90 11.30
N VAL A 958 -8.01 8.57 11.31
CA VAL A 958 -8.56 9.20 12.51
C VAL A 958 -8.96 8.16 13.57
N THR A 959 -9.44 6.98 13.13
CA THR A 959 -9.69 5.82 14.00
C THR A 959 -8.39 5.24 14.56
N VAL A 960 -7.34 5.02 13.76
CA VAL A 960 -6.04 4.52 14.23
C VAL A 960 -5.43 5.47 15.27
N ALA A 961 -5.39 6.78 14.98
CA ALA A 961 -4.96 7.78 15.95
C ALA A 961 -5.82 7.78 17.23
N GLY A 962 -7.12 7.49 17.10
CA GLY A 962 -8.04 7.29 18.22
C GLY A 962 -7.72 6.06 19.08
N ILE A 963 -7.44 4.91 18.47
CA ILE A 963 -7.07 3.66 19.16
C ILE A 963 -5.71 3.81 19.83
N TRP A 964 -4.68 4.14 19.05
CA TRP A 964 -3.27 4.24 19.47
C TRP A 964 -3.11 5.21 20.64
N GLY A 965 -3.66 6.41 20.51
CA GLY A 965 -3.61 7.43 21.56
C GLY A 965 -4.47 7.11 22.79
N LEU A 966 -5.59 6.39 22.65
CA LEU A 966 -6.42 6.00 23.80
C LEU A 966 -5.83 4.81 24.58
N VAL A 967 -5.17 3.87 23.91
CA VAL A 967 -4.35 2.83 24.58
C VAL A 967 -3.22 3.48 25.38
N ALA A 968 -2.50 4.44 24.75
CA ALA A 968 -1.47 5.20 25.44
C ALA A 968 -2.01 6.03 26.61
N LEU A 969 -3.16 6.71 26.46
CA LEU A 969 -3.81 7.50 27.51
C LEU A 969 -4.16 6.61 28.73
N ARG A 970 -4.75 5.44 28.51
CA ARG A 970 -5.05 4.47 29.58
C ARG A 970 -3.78 4.04 30.33
N LEU A 971 -2.69 3.75 29.62
CA LEU A 971 -1.42 3.39 30.26
C LEU A 971 -0.71 4.56 30.92
N ALA A 972 -0.92 5.79 30.42
CA ALA A 972 -0.37 7.00 31.00
C ALA A 972 -1.11 7.43 32.29
N ASP A 973 -2.41 7.11 32.43
CA ASP A 973 -3.26 7.59 33.51
C ASP A 973 -3.66 6.53 34.56
N ASP A 974 -3.94 5.27 34.15
CA ASP A 974 -4.54 4.26 35.03
C ASP A 974 -3.64 4.01 36.28
N PRO A 975 -4.15 4.17 37.53
CA PRO A 975 -3.33 4.05 38.74
C PRO A 975 -2.68 2.69 38.97
N ILE A 976 -3.27 1.63 38.41
CA ILE A 976 -2.69 0.29 38.32
C ILE A 976 -2.64 -0.06 36.83
N LEU A 977 -1.47 -0.48 36.34
CA LEU A 977 -1.29 -0.83 34.94
C LEU A 977 -2.33 -1.88 34.48
N PRO A 978 -3.11 -1.64 33.40
CA PRO A 978 -4.10 -2.56 32.88
C PRO A 978 -3.47 -3.73 32.08
N PHE A 979 -2.50 -4.42 32.68
CA PHE A 979 -1.88 -5.63 32.14
C PHE A 979 -2.58 -6.89 32.67
N ASN A 980 -2.92 -7.84 31.79
CA ASN A 980 -3.49 -9.13 32.20
C ASN A 980 -2.55 -10.31 31.89
N TYR A 981 -1.79 -10.75 32.89
CA TYR A 981 -0.90 -11.92 32.75
C TYR A 981 -1.62 -13.28 32.75
N ILE A 982 -2.94 -13.34 33.03
CA ILE A 982 -3.73 -14.57 32.82
C ILE A 982 -3.90 -14.84 31.32
N SER A 983 -3.99 -13.80 30.49
CA SER A 983 -3.97 -13.93 29.02
C SER A 983 -2.62 -14.47 28.53
N TYR A 984 -1.52 -14.02 29.14
CA TYR A 984 -0.17 -14.54 28.87
C TYR A 984 -0.02 -16.01 29.28
N ALA A 985 -0.51 -16.39 30.47
CA ALA A 985 -0.51 -17.78 30.93
C ALA A 985 -1.35 -18.70 30.01
N THR A 986 -2.51 -18.21 29.57
CA THR A 986 -3.40 -18.91 28.61
C THR A 986 -2.69 -19.15 27.27
N GLU A 987 -1.96 -18.15 26.78
CA GLU A 987 -1.20 -18.29 25.53
C GLU A 987 0.01 -19.23 25.67
N LEU A 988 0.82 -19.12 26.73
CA LEU A 988 1.89 -20.08 27.01
C LEU A 988 1.37 -21.54 27.05
N GLN A 989 0.20 -21.77 27.67
CA GLN A 989 -0.45 -23.08 27.68
C GLN A 989 -0.90 -23.54 26.28
N LYS A 990 -1.42 -22.63 25.44
CA LYS A 990 -1.75 -22.90 24.03
C LYS A 990 -0.51 -23.33 23.25
N TYR A 991 0.64 -22.68 23.43
CA TYR A 991 1.88 -23.06 22.76
C TYR A 991 2.50 -24.35 23.30
N LYS A 992 2.40 -24.63 24.61
CA LYS A 992 2.77 -25.94 25.18
C LYS A 992 1.92 -27.08 24.59
N ASN A 993 0.65 -26.84 24.30
CA ASN A 993 -0.22 -27.83 23.67
C ASN A 993 0.16 -28.07 22.19
N VAL A 994 0.59 -27.03 21.47
CA VAL A 994 1.15 -27.17 20.11
C VAL A 994 2.46 -27.96 20.12
N LEU A 995 3.41 -27.64 21.02
CA LEU A 995 4.65 -28.42 21.19
C LEU A 995 4.35 -29.89 21.51
N SER A 996 3.40 -30.15 22.40
CA SER A 996 2.93 -31.51 22.76
C SER A 996 2.24 -32.28 21.63
N THR A 997 2.00 -31.64 20.48
CA THR A 997 1.47 -32.27 19.25
C THR A 997 2.59 -32.48 18.20
N MET A 998 3.72 -31.78 18.34
CA MET A 998 4.85 -31.80 17.40
C MET A 998 6.03 -32.67 17.85
N LEU A 999 6.13 -32.88 19.16
CA LEU A 999 7.11 -33.73 19.85
C LEU A 999 6.46 -35.05 20.24
N GLY A 1000 7.19 -36.15 20.08
CA GLY A 1000 6.76 -37.47 20.55
C GLY A 1000 7.07 -37.71 22.03
N GLU A 1001 6.65 -38.87 22.55
CA GLU A 1001 6.81 -39.25 23.96
C GLU A 1001 8.27 -39.37 24.44
N SER A 1002 9.27 -39.30 23.55
CA SER A 1002 10.70 -39.34 23.90
C SER A 1002 11.22 -38.06 24.58
N ILE A 1003 10.54 -36.92 24.39
CA ILE A 1003 10.97 -35.61 24.91
C ILE A 1003 9.94 -35.12 25.94
N SER A 1004 10.30 -35.19 27.22
CA SER A 1004 9.48 -34.66 28.32
C SER A 1004 9.26 -33.15 28.18
N LEU A 1005 8.00 -32.74 28.35
CA LEU A 1005 7.56 -31.35 28.48
C LEU A 1005 7.24 -30.98 29.94
N ASP A 1006 7.66 -31.80 30.91
CA ASP A 1006 7.38 -31.57 32.34
C ASP A 1006 8.02 -30.29 32.88
N PRO A 1007 9.28 -29.91 32.53
CA PRO A 1007 9.89 -28.66 33.00
C PRO A 1007 9.11 -27.41 32.57
N ILE A 1008 8.68 -27.36 31.30
CA ILE A 1008 7.93 -26.23 30.77
C ILE A 1008 6.47 -26.24 31.26
N THR A 1009 5.87 -27.42 31.46
CA THR A 1009 4.53 -27.54 32.05
C THR A 1009 4.52 -27.07 33.51
N ALA A 1010 5.54 -27.42 34.30
CA ALA A 1010 5.70 -26.94 35.67
C ALA A 1010 5.90 -25.41 35.73
N ALA A 1011 6.79 -24.87 34.88
CA ALA A 1011 7.03 -23.43 34.79
C ALA A 1011 5.77 -22.64 34.39
N ILE A 1012 4.98 -23.15 33.42
CA ILE A 1012 3.71 -22.53 33.00
C ILE A 1012 2.68 -22.60 34.14
N GLN A 1013 2.61 -23.71 34.88
CA GLN A 1013 1.70 -23.82 36.03
C GLN A 1013 2.08 -22.85 37.15
N GLU A 1014 3.37 -22.68 37.43
CA GLU A 1014 3.88 -21.71 38.40
C GLU A 1014 3.56 -20.26 37.98
N PHE A 1015 3.82 -19.92 36.72
CA PHE A 1015 3.46 -18.62 36.14
C PHE A 1015 1.95 -18.35 36.15
N THR A 1016 1.14 -19.37 35.85
CA THR A 1016 -0.33 -19.31 35.91
C THR A 1016 -0.81 -18.99 37.33
N THR A 1017 -0.20 -19.63 38.34
CA THR A 1017 -0.50 -19.36 39.75
C THR A 1017 -0.12 -17.93 40.14
N ALA A 1018 1.09 -17.47 39.78
CA ALA A 1018 1.54 -16.09 40.04
C ALA A 1018 0.65 -15.03 39.36
N ALA A 1019 0.13 -15.32 38.16
CA ALA A 1019 -0.80 -14.43 37.45
C ALA A 1019 -2.15 -14.31 38.19
N TYR A 1020 -2.72 -15.41 38.69
CA TYR A 1020 -3.95 -15.37 39.50
C TYR A 1020 -3.74 -14.72 40.88
N GLU A 1021 -2.61 -14.97 41.53
CA GLU A 1021 -2.21 -14.30 42.78
C GLU A 1021 -2.16 -12.78 42.60
N THR A 1022 -1.59 -12.32 41.48
CA THR A 1022 -1.45 -10.90 41.12
C THR A 1022 -2.80 -10.25 40.73
N ASP A 1023 -3.67 -10.94 39.98
CA ASP A 1023 -5.01 -10.43 39.65
C ASP A 1023 -5.90 -10.28 40.90
N GLU A 1024 -5.82 -11.23 41.84
CA GLU A 1024 -6.47 -11.10 43.16
C GLU A 1024 -5.87 -10.00 44.04
N GLU A 1025 -4.64 -9.55 43.80
CA GLU A 1025 -4.07 -8.35 44.43
C GLU A 1025 -4.57 -7.06 43.75
N ILE A 1026 -4.59 -7.03 42.40
CA ILE A 1026 -5.16 -5.94 41.59
C ILE A 1026 -6.62 -5.67 42.00
N LYS A 1027 -7.45 -6.71 42.13
CA LYS A 1027 -8.85 -6.60 42.58
C LYS A 1027 -8.96 -5.94 43.96
N LYS A 1028 -8.12 -6.35 44.93
CA LYS A 1028 -8.11 -5.79 46.29
C LYS A 1028 -7.70 -4.32 46.27
N LEU A 1029 -6.63 -3.95 45.56
CA LEU A 1029 -6.14 -2.57 45.45
C LEU A 1029 -7.02 -1.65 44.59
N ARG A 1030 -7.91 -2.20 43.76
CA ARG A 1030 -9.00 -1.46 43.09
C ARG A 1030 -10.19 -1.17 44.02
N VAL A 1031 -10.48 -2.06 44.97
CA VAL A 1031 -11.54 -1.87 46.00
C VAL A 1031 -11.06 -0.98 47.15
N ASP A 1032 -9.81 -1.11 47.58
CA ASP A 1032 -9.16 -0.21 48.55
C ASP A 1032 -8.86 1.15 47.91
N GLY A 1033 -9.90 1.94 47.63
CA GLY A 1033 -9.81 3.28 47.05
C GLY A 1033 -9.11 4.33 47.93
N SER A 1034 -8.45 3.91 49.01
CA SER A 1034 -7.63 4.74 49.88
C SER A 1034 -6.54 5.50 49.11
N LYS A 1035 -6.25 6.70 49.61
CA LYS A 1035 -5.09 7.54 49.23
C LYS A 1035 -4.01 7.54 50.31
N ASP A 1036 -4.06 6.62 51.26
CA ASP A 1036 -2.99 6.43 52.24
C ASP A 1036 -1.66 6.06 51.56
N VAL A 1037 -0.56 6.49 52.16
CA VAL A 1037 0.81 6.27 51.66
C VAL A 1037 1.10 4.77 51.54
N SER A 1038 0.58 3.93 52.44
CA SER A 1038 0.71 2.47 52.35
C SER A 1038 0.08 1.90 51.08
N THR A 1039 -1.16 2.30 50.76
CA THR A 1039 -1.88 1.85 49.56
C THR A 1039 -1.22 2.40 48.28
N LEU A 1040 -0.69 3.62 48.30
CA LEU A 1040 0.06 4.21 47.17
C LEU A 1040 1.38 3.47 46.90
N LEU A 1041 2.18 3.18 47.93
CA LEU A 1041 3.43 2.42 47.81
C LEU A 1041 3.17 1.00 47.28
N ARG A 1042 2.10 0.34 47.73
CA ARG A 1042 1.68 -0.99 47.21
C ARG A 1042 1.29 -0.94 45.73
N ARG A 1043 0.58 0.11 45.27
CA ARG A 1043 0.28 0.30 43.84
C ARG A 1043 1.56 0.51 43.01
N GLY A 1044 2.53 1.26 43.53
CA GLY A 1044 3.84 1.43 42.88
C GLY A 1044 4.58 0.10 42.71
N ALA A 1045 4.79 -0.64 43.81
CA ALA A 1045 5.46 -1.94 43.77
C ALA A 1045 4.75 -2.97 42.86
N LEU A 1046 3.42 -2.96 42.81
CA LEU A 1046 2.64 -3.78 41.88
C LEU A 1046 2.82 -3.35 40.43
N ASN A 1047 2.82 -2.04 40.12
CA ASN A 1047 3.10 -1.54 38.77
C ASN A 1047 4.50 -1.97 38.29
N ASP A 1048 5.50 -1.94 39.18
CA ASP A 1048 6.86 -2.35 38.85
C ASP A 1048 6.99 -3.87 38.62
N ARG A 1049 6.34 -4.69 39.46
CA ARG A 1049 6.20 -6.15 39.22
C ARG A 1049 5.54 -6.46 37.88
N LEU A 1050 4.45 -5.76 37.53
CA LEU A 1050 3.75 -5.90 36.24
C LEU A 1050 4.61 -5.48 35.04
N MET A 1051 5.44 -4.44 35.18
CA MET A 1051 6.36 -3.96 34.14
C MET A 1051 7.57 -4.89 33.95
N LEU A 1052 8.11 -5.45 35.03
CA LEU A 1052 9.32 -6.27 35.04
C LEU A 1052 9.07 -7.73 34.63
N ALA A 1053 7.84 -8.23 34.74
CA ALA A 1053 7.50 -9.60 34.35
C ALA A 1053 7.87 -9.93 32.89
N GLU A 1054 7.68 -8.99 31.96
CA GLU A 1054 8.09 -9.18 30.55
C GLU A 1054 9.62 -9.30 30.41
N ARG A 1055 10.38 -8.57 31.24
CA ARG A 1055 11.86 -8.65 31.26
C ARG A 1055 12.36 -10.01 31.74
N GLY A 1056 11.56 -10.75 32.51
CA GLY A 1056 11.89 -12.11 32.97
C GLY A 1056 12.13 -13.10 31.82
N PHE A 1057 11.46 -12.89 30.69
CA PHE A 1057 11.59 -13.73 29.50
C PHE A 1057 12.87 -13.50 28.69
N LEU A 1058 13.66 -12.47 28.99
CA LEU A 1058 14.96 -12.24 28.37
C LEU A 1058 16.01 -13.26 28.88
N ASP A 1059 16.89 -13.71 28.00
CA ASP A 1059 18.08 -14.51 28.30
C ASP A 1059 19.32 -13.77 27.76
N PRO A 1060 20.34 -13.46 28.60
CA PRO A 1060 21.54 -12.73 28.19
C PRO A 1060 22.36 -13.39 27.07
N GLU A 1061 22.28 -14.71 26.90
CA GLU A 1061 23.00 -15.44 25.83
C GLU A 1061 22.31 -15.30 24.45
N GLY A 1062 21.03 -14.91 24.45
CA GLY A 1062 20.20 -14.77 23.26
C GLY A 1062 19.91 -16.08 22.53
N LEU A 1063 19.29 -15.98 21.35
CA LEU A 1063 18.97 -17.13 20.52
C LEU A 1063 20.23 -17.72 19.84
N PRO A 1064 20.34 -19.06 19.69
CA PRO A 1064 21.46 -19.68 18.99
C PRO A 1064 21.64 -19.09 17.58
N GLY A 1065 22.87 -18.69 17.23
CA GLY A 1065 23.20 -17.99 15.98
C GLY A 1065 22.79 -16.50 15.93
N ARG A 1066 21.83 -16.06 16.75
CA ARG A 1066 21.21 -14.72 16.71
C ARG A 1066 21.19 -14.07 18.10
N GLN A 1067 22.36 -13.97 18.72
CA GLN A 1067 22.57 -13.58 20.13
C GLN A 1067 22.01 -12.20 20.52
N TRP A 1068 21.77 -11.32 19.54
CA TRP A 1068 21.14 -10.01 19.76
C TRP A 1068 19.67 -10.13 20.17
N LEU A 1069 18.97 -11.19 19.74
CA LEU A 1069 17.59 -11.48 20.11
C LEU A 1069 17.58 -12.23 21.45
N LYS A 1070 17.07 -11.58 22.50
CA LYS A 1070 17.18 -12.05 23.90
C LYS A 1070 15.88 -12.65 24.43
N HIS A 1071 14.73 -12.30 23.88
CA HIS A 1071 13.42 -12.70 24.41
C HIS A 1071 13.04 -14.13 24.00
N LEU A 1072 13.02 -15.08 24.94
CA LEU A 1072 12.81 -16.52 24.66
C LEU A 1072 11.34 -16.94 24.56
N ALA A 1073 10.43 -16.20 25.21
CA ALA A 1073 8.99 -16.46 25.14
C ALA A 1073 8.30 -15.63 24.05
N SER A 1074 8.95 -14.57 23.56
CA SER A 1074 8.58 -13.88 22.34
C SER A 1074 8.93 -14.73 21.13
N THR A 1075 8.52 -14.21 20.00
CA THR A 1075 8.35 -14.93 18.76
C THR A 1075 9.30 -14.37 17.73
N PHE A 1076 10.01 -15.25 17.03
CA PHE A 1076 10.97 -14.84 16.01
C PHE A 1076 10.90 -15.78 14.81
N PHE A 1077 10.39 -15.26 13.70
CA PHE A 1077 10.06 -16.01 12.49
C PHE A 1077 10.79 -15.55 11.24
N GLU A 1078 12.13 -15.52 11.32
CA GLU A 1078 12.92 -15.93 10.17
C GLU A 1078 12.50 -17.34 9.71
N SER A 1079 12.14 -18.29 10.58
CA SER A 1079 11.87 -19.67 10.14
C SER A 1079 10.66 -19.86 9.17
N LYS A 1080 9.86 -18.81 8.87
CA LYS A 1080 8.94 -18.77 7.70
C LYS A 1080 9.67 -18.82 6.34
N ILE A 1081 10.98 -18.59 6.32
CA ILE A 1081 11.91 -18.74 5.20
C ILE A 1081 12.14 -20.21 4.83
N TYR A 1082 12.21 -21.11 5.82
CA TYR A 1082 12.72 -22.47 5.64
C TYR A 1082 11.65 -23.57 5.48
N GLY A 1083 10.36 -23.18 5.38
CA GLY A 1083 9.22 -24.11 5.30
C GLY A 1083 8.25 -23.85 4.12
N PRO A 1084 7.68 -24.89 3.49
CA PRO A 1084 6.51 -24.78 2.62
C PRO A 1084 5.31 -24.13 3.31
N CYS A 1085 4.55 -23.33 2.56
CA CYS A 1085 3.18 -23.01 2.94
C CYS A 1085 2.34 -24.29 2.78
N GLY A 1086 2.10 -25.00 3.88
CA GLY A 1086 1.43 -26.30 3.91
C GLY A 1086 1.96 -27.25 5.00
N ASP A 1087 3.24 -27.14 5.36
CA ASP A 1087 3.84 -28.03 6.36
C ASP A 1087 3.50 -27.65 7.80
N THR A 1088 3.46 -28.66 8.68
CA THR A 1088 3.04 -28.49 10.09
C THR A 1088 3.93 -27.55 10.90
N GLU A 1089 5.18 -27.33 10.47
CA GLU A 1089 6.14 -26.41 11.10
C GLU A 1089 5.67 -24.94 11.04
N SER A 1090 4.81 -24.58 10.09
CA SER A 1090 4.21 -23.23 9.97
C SER A 1090 3.21 -22.87 11.08
N LYS A 1091 3.24 -23.57 12.22
CA LYS A 1091 2.30 -23.43 13.36
C LYS A 1091 2.98 -23.26 14.72
N ILE A 1092 4.31 -23.44 14.83
CA ILE A 1092 5.04 -23.18 16.08
C ILE A 1092 5.44 -21.70 16.12
N GLU A 1093 4.50 -20.78 16.33
CA GLU A 1093 4.85 -19.34 16.36
C GLU A 1093 5.81 -18.96 17.52
N PHE A 1094 5.87 -19.79 18.58
CA PHE A 1094 6.51 -19.49 19.87
C PHE A 1094 7.70 -20.38 20.22
N PHE A 1095 8.54 -19.87 21.12
CA PHE A 1095 9.76 -20.51 21.62
C PHE A 1095 10.76 -20.84 20.48
N PRO A 1096 11.31 -19.81 19.79
CA PRO A 1096 12.06 -19.99 18.55
C PRO A 1096 13.23 -20.97 18.66
N GLY A 1097 13.99 -20.98 19.77
CA GLY A 1097 15.05 -21.98 19.99
C GLY A 1097 14.56 -23.44 20.01
N ILE A 1098 13.35 -23.70 20.53
CA ILE A 1098 12.71 -25.02 20.49
C ILE A 1098 12.26 -25.34 19.06
N ALA A 1099 11.66 -24.37 18.35
CA ALA A 1099 11.20 -24.54 16.98
C ALA A 1099 12.37 -24.84 16.00
N ASP A 1100 13.46 -24.09 16.10
CA ASP A 1100 14.68 -24.29 15.32
C ASP A 1100 15.30 -25.67 15.62
N GLY A 1101 15.37 -26.06 16.90
CA GLY A 1101 15.82 -27.39 17.31
C GLY A 1101 14.98 -28.54 16.75
N ILE A 1102 13.66 -28.35 16.64
CA ILE A 1102 12.75 -29.32 16.01
C ILE A 1102 13.02 -29.43 14.50
N SER A 1103 13.20 -28.30 13.80
CA SER A 1103 13.45 -28.32 12.35
C SER A 1103 14.85 -28.88 12.03
N GLU A 1104 15.88 -28.54 12.81
CA GLU A 1104 17.21 -29.18 12.71
C GLU A 1104 17.17 -30.69 12.93
N HIS A 1105 16.46 -31.16 13.96
CA HIS A 1105 16.31 -32.58 14.26
C HIS A 1105 15.69 -33.32 13.07
N ARG A 1106 14.62 -32.77 12.48
CA ARG A 1106 13.95 -33.33 11.30
C ARG A 1106 14.81 -33.30 10.03
N LYS A 1107 15.56 -32.21 9.77
CA LYS A 1107 16.40 -32.08 8.58
C LYS A 1107 17.68 -32.93 8.61
N ARG A 1108 18.28 -33.13 9.79
CA ARG A 1108 19.63 -33.72 9.93
C ARG A 1108 19.71 -35.00 10.77
N GLY A 1109 18.61 -35.47 11.37
CA GLY A 1109 18.63 -36.57 12.34
C GLY A 1109 19.38 -36.21 13.62
N GLY A 1110 19.31 -34.93 14.03
CA GLY A 1110 20.12 -34.36 15.10
C GLY A 1110 19.73 -34.83 16.51
N GLU A 1111 20.61 -34.57 17.48
CA GLU A 1111 20.41 -35.00 18.88
C GLU A 1111 19.24 -34.27 19.55
N GLU A 1112 18.34 -35.03 20.20
CA GLU A 1112 17.26 -34.47 21.05
C GLU A 1112 17.78 -33.55 22.17
N ALA A 1113 19.07 -33.65 22.50
CA ALA A 1113 19.76 -32.83 23.50
C ALA A 1113 19.56 -31.32 23.26
N LYS A 1114 19.56 -30.85 21.99
CA LYS A 1114 19.30 -29.43 21.66
C LYS A 1114 17.88 -29.01 22.07
N ILE A 1115 16.87 -29.79 21.68
CA ILE A 1115 15.46 -29.51 21.99
C ILE A 1115 15.25 -29.52 23.51
N ARG A 1116 15.82 -30.51 24.22
CA ARG A 1116 15.79 -30.61 25.68
C ARG A 1116 16.46 -29.41 26.36
N HIS A 1117 17.58 -28.92 25.83
CA HIS A 1117 18.29 -27.74 26.34
C HIS A 1117 17.43 -26.47 26.23
N GLU A 1118 16.85 -26.21 25.06
CA GLU A 1118 16.01 -25.03 24.82
C GLU A 1118 14.69 -25.09 25.61
N ILE A 1119 14.07 -26.27 25.79
CA ILE A 1119 12.96 -26.47 26.75
C ILE A 1119 13.36 -25.99 28.15
N TRP A 1120 14.55 -26.35 28.63
CA TRP A 1120 15.04 -25.92 29.94
C TRP A 1120 15.36 -24.40 30.01
N ARG A 1121 15.85 -23.78 28.93
CA ARG A 1121 16.07 -22.32 28.88
C ARG A 1121 14.75 -21.56 28.98
N VAL A 1122 13.78 -21.93 28.14
CA VAL A 1122 12.41 -21.38 28.15
C VAL A 1122 11.73 -21.58 29.49
N SER A 1123 11.86 -22.76 30.11
CA SER A 1123 11.31 -23.03 31.44
C SER A 1123 11.84 -22.06 32.49
N ARG A 1124 13.18 -21.85 32.53
CA ARG A 1124 13.79 -20.87 33.46
C ARG A 1124 13.35 -19.43 33.18
N ALA A 1125 13.11 -19.07 31.92
CA ALA A 1125 12.63 -17.74 31.55
C ALA A 1125 11.19 -17.48 32.02
N ILE A 1126 10.30 -18.48 31.89
CA ILE A 1126 8.93 -18.43 32.41
C ILE A 1126 8.93 -18.36 33.94
N GLN A 1127 9.82 -19.10 34.62
CA GLN A 1127 9.97 -19.02 36.08
C GLN A 1127 10.47 -17.64 36.55
N ARG A 1128 11.45 -17.03 35.86
CA ARG A 1128 11.88 -15.64 36.15
C ARG A 1128 10.70 -14.66 36.04
N ALA A 1129 9.86 -14.79 35.02
CA ALA A 1129 8.67 -13.96 34.87
C ALA A 1129 7.63 -14.20 35.99
N ALA A 1130 7.49 -15.43 36.47
CA ALA A 1130 6.63 -15.77 37.61
C ALA A 1130 7.15 -15.15 38.93
N SER A 1131 8.44 -15.27 39.21
CA SER A 1131 9.11 -14.64 40.36
C SER A 1131 9.02 -13.11 40.31
N ALA A 1132 9.14 -12.50 39.12
CA ALA A 1132 8.90 -11.07 38.94
C ALA A 1132 7.44 -10.67 39.26
N LEU A 1133 6.44 -11.45 38.83
CA LEU A 1133 5.04 -11.21 39.19
C LEU A 1133 4.78 -11.30 40.70
N ARG A 1134 5.50 -12.18 41.42
CA ARG A 1134 5.41 -12.27 42.89
C ARG A 1134 6.19 -11.20 43.66
N GLY A 1135 7.11 -10.48 43.00
CA GLY A 1135 8.02 -9.54 43.68
C GLY A 1135 9.21 -10.22 44.35
N GLU A 1136 9.62 -11.40 43.89
CA GLU A 1136 10.80 -12.13 44.36
C GLU A 1136 12.11 -11.60 43.73
N LEU A 1137 12.00 -10.69 42.75
CA LEU A 1137 13.11 -10.12 41.96
C LEU A 1137 13.16 -8.57 42.03
N THR A 1138 12.47 -7.96 42.99
CA THR A 1138 12.23 -6.51 43.12
C THR A 1138 12.55 -5.99 44.52
#